data_AF-A0A1V4K003-F1
#
_entry.id   AF-A0A1V4K003-F1
#
_cell.length_a   1.000
_cell.length_b   1.000
_cell.length_c   1.000
_cell.angle_alpha   90.00
_cell.angle_beta   90.00
_cell.angle_gamma   90.00
#
_symmetry.space_group_name_H-M   'P 1'
#
loop_
_entity.id
_entity.type
_entity.pdbx_description
1 polymer ?
#
loop_
_entity_poly.entity_id
_entity_poly.type
_entity_poly.pdbx_seq_one_letter_code
_entity_poly.pdbx_strand_id
1 'polypeptide(L)'
;MVVQLFSAGKITDTRVAELKEKYTLLHKTVISLQESEIQLLQEAKRLSVELEQQQHELEKAEQFPEESSSEVSRIRQQLLSCQNEYNAIKEREYDVQFKMQWRCQQPSFKSGHLSIVPVCKKRKGFWRLNMKEFQNKREAEKTTEALNDEIEELNGTLKAIEKRNEEILQAREDVVKELDGKQILLESKERECSALTKFLEISREKESAILSEREALEDNLNKCVMEKKWQQDILIQKQTQKDRELRNLKKIELQLNMIYDSLEQDKSQHKQLKLEAEAIPKSNGVLLERRRELKKEIEMIKRNLAEQEMISDMDARTLEKCIAEEGRLAKEQEKCRDELSRLAHLTLLRVEEKERKCREVQKAQVQLQNLIKEIKRKDLEIRQCKKRKRKIQREVQGFSKMHDVIQSEKNKCTNLVNAAQQKISEIKNQTKLLGNEIANLRNIIMTKERKLQKQHLKNKNNVAITDSLKNDCRKIAQSMHEMEEKKKQQSLDLERLNNMVTCIEEEMEQLRKKYERAVQEQSESGLLLRDREEELCILYEKINMQEMLCRNGDIEIQVLDEKIRFLKLKVAEKKRQIKLWLKVLPMKKDLDAHVVVLQIQYSQCKDRIKQMEATFTDPMNETRKRDLGGTDLSPPELLKKIEQLEVELVQKEEKLLEIDLLYEQVSQLTDRIHAMAKSGKQDMLLLAQTMNELQRKLKEKTKQMMALVAELSMKQALAIKLQQEMRDKEQFLMTVSSRIDQGLPPPKETEIEWLKVLRNEKMQKDAAEARAKRAAEEEQAAGPGCVHTTAEQRPTAYIPDDEYSLPLPRPYGARAPFKPSEPGANMRHFRKPVEKPIEI
;
A
#
# COMPACT_ATOMS: atom_id res chain seq x y z
N MET A 1 -3.27 -40.88 16.42
CA MET A 1 -3.92 -41.30 15.16
C MET A 1 -3.08 -41.01 13.90
N VAL A 2 -3.06 -39.80 13.32
CA VAL A 2 -2.43 -39.56 11.98
C VAL A 2 -0.94 -39.98 11.92
N VAL A 3 -0.16 -39.70 12.97
CA VAL A 3 1.25 -40.10 13.06
C VAL A 3 1.43 -41.63 13.08
N GLN A 4 0.52 -42.38 13.72
CA GLN A 4 0.57 -43.85 13.75
C GLN A 4 0.20 -44.47 12.38
N LEU A 5 -0.75 -43.86 11.66
CA LEU A 5 -1.13 -44.29 10.31
C LEU A 5 0.00 -44.03 9.28
N PHE A 6 0.79 -42.97 9.50
CA PHE A 6 2.01 -42.69 8.75
C PHE A 6 3.11 -43.72 9.03
N SER A 7 3.44 -43.99 10.31
CA SER A 7 4.44 -45.01 10.67
C SER A 7 4.05 -46.44 10.26
N ALA A 8 2.76 -46.69 10.01
CA ALA A 8 2.25 -47.94 9.46
C ALA A 8 2.25 -48.01 7.91
N GLY A 9 2.74 -46.97 7.22
CA GLY A 9 2.83 -46.91 5.76
C GLY A 9 1.48 -46.79 5.02
N LYS A 10 0.38 -46.53 5.73
CA LYS A 10 -1.00 -46.56 5.16
C LYS A 10 -1.45 -45.24 4.55
N ILE A 11 -0.69 -44.16 4.75
CA ILE A 11 -0.88 -42.83 4.14
C ILE A 11 0.48 -42.21 3.83
N THR A 12 0.58 -41.52 2.70
CA THR A 12 1.80 -40.82 2.26
C THR A 12 2.05 -39.54 3.07
N ASP A 13 3.31 -39.07 3.10
CA ASP A 13 3.68 -37.77 3.68
C ASP A 13 2.80 -36.62 3.18
N THR A 14 2.50 -36.60 1.88
CA THR A 14 1.61 -35.61 1.26
C THR A 14 0.22 -35.60 1.90
N ARG A 15 -0.38 -36.78 2.14
CA ARG A 15 -1.70 -36.88 2.76
C ARG A 15 -1.66 -36.59 4.26
N VAL A 16 -0.54 -36.85 4.92
CA VAL A 16 -0.31 -36.45 6.32
C VAL A 16 -0.19 -34.93 6.44
N ALA A 17 0.50 -34.28 5.50
CA ALA A 17 0.61 -32.82 5.41
C ALA A 17 -0.77 -32.19 5.17
N GLU A 18 -1.53 -32.64 4.16
CA GLU A 18 -2.91 -32.19 3.91
C GLU A 18 -3.82 -32.30 5.14
N LEU A 19 -3.74 -33.41 5.88
CA LEU A 19 -4.59 -33.62 7.06
C LEU A 19 -4.18 -32.73 8.24
N LYS A 20 -2.89 -32.45 8.42
CA LYS A 20 -2.39 -31.45 9.38
C LYS A 20 -2.79 -30.03 8.97
N GLU A 21 -2.73 -29.70 7.68
CA GLU A 21 -3.13 -28.40 7.15
C GLU A 21 -4.64 -28.18 7.32
N LYS A 22 -5.47 -29.15 6.94
CA LYS A 22 -6.93 -29.11 7.13
C LYS A 22 -7.31 -29.03 8.62
N TYR A 23 -6.60 -29.75 9.50
CA TYR A 23 -6.79 -29.64 10.95
C TYR A 23 -6.40 -28.26 11.50
N THR A 24 -5.24 -27.72 11.10
CA THR A 24 -4.78 -26.40 11.58
C THR A 24 -5.61 -25.25 11.01
N LEU A 25 -6.14 -25.37 9.79
CA LEU A 25 -7.13 -24.45 9.23
C LEU A 25 -8.43 -24.49 10.05
N LEU A 26 -8.98 -25.69 10.29
CA LEU A 26 -10.20 -25.86 11.09
C LEU A 26 -10.02 -25.29 12.51
N HIS A 27 -8.90 -25.61 13.16
CA HIS A 27 -8.58 -25.13 14.51
C HIS A 27 -8.45 -23.59 14.55
N LYS A 28 -7.79 -22.97 13.56
CA LYS A 28 -7.75 -21.51 13.42
C LYS A 28 -9.14 -20.91 13.24
N THR A 29 -9.99 -21.50 12.39
CA THR A 29 -11.36 -21.00 12.20
C THR A 29 -12.22 -21.10 13.46
N VAL A 30 -12.04 -22.15 14.28
CA VAL A 30 -12.72 -22.28 15.57
C VAL A 30 -12.24 -21.20 16.55
N ILE A 31 -10.94 -20.93 16.62
CA ILE A 31 -10.38 -19.85 17.47
C ILE A 31 -10.95 -18.48 17.05
N SER A 32 -10.90 -18.13 15.76
CA SER A 32 -11.44 -16.85 15.29
C SER A 32 -12.95 -16.70 15.51
N LEU A 33 -13.70 -17.81 15.46
CA LEU A 33 -15.13 -17.80 15.78
C LEU A 33 -15.35 -17.56 17.28
N GLN A 34 -14.59 -18.22 18.16
CA GLN A 34 -14.66 -17.96 19.61
C GLN A 34 -14.25 -16.53 19.98
N GLU A 35 -13.23 -15.97 19.32
CA GLU A 35 -12.83 -14.57 19.50
C GLU A 35 -13.95 -13.61 19.07
N SER A 36 -14.63 -13.88 17.94
CA SER A 36 -15.77 -13.08 17.49
C SER A 36 -17.01 -13.23 18.40
N GLU A 37 -17.26 -14.43 18.96
CA GLU A 37 -18.33 -14.68 19.92
C GLU A 37 -18.09 -13.92 21.23
N ILE A 38 -16.84 -13.89 21.72
CA ILE A 38 -16.44 -13.13 22.90
C ILE A 38 -16.61 -11.61 22.66
N GLN A 39 -16.24 -11.10 21.49
CA GLN A 39 -16.42 -9.69 21.13
C GLN A 39 -17.91 -9.31 21.09
N LEU A 40 -18.74 -10.08 20.38
CA LEU A 40 -20.19 -9.83 20.31
C LEU A 40 -20.87 -9.94 21.68
N LEU A 41 -20.42 -10.84 22.56
CA LEU A 41 -20.90 -10.94 23.95
C LEU A 41 -20.43 -9.78 24.84
N GLN A 42 -19.31 -9.13 24.52
CA GLN A 42 -18.87 -7.89 25.21
C GLN A 42 -19.67 -6.68 24.72
N GLU A 43 -19.90 -6.55 23.41
CA GLU A 43 -20.74 -5.51 22.82
C GLU A 43 -22.20 -5.61 23.30
N ALA A 44 -22.78 -6.82 23.33
CA ALA A 44 -24.13 -7.04 23.86
C ALA A 44 -24.25 -6.63 25.33
N LYS A 45 -23.22 -6.90 26.16
CA LYS A 45 -23.18 -6.46 27.57
C LYS A 45 -22.99 -4.96 27.73
N ARG A 46 -22.22 -4.31 26.84
CA ARG A 46 -22.13 -2.85 26.81
C ARG A 46 -23.51 -2.26 26.50
N LEU A 47 -24.13 -2.72 25.42
CA LEU A 47 -25.44 -2.22 24.96
C LEU A 47 -26.56 -2.48 25.97
N SER A 48 -26.52 -3.58 26.73
CA SER A 48 -27.49 -3.79 27.82
C SER A 48 -27.30 -2.79 28.96
N VAL A 49 -26.06 -2.47 29.35
CA VAL A 49 -25.78 -1.44 30.37
C VAL A 49 -26.12 -0.04 29.86
N GLU A 50 -25.86 0.26 28.58
CA GLU A 50 -26.26 1.52 27.93
C GLU A 50 -27.80 1.66 27.89
N LEU A 51 -28.53 0.57 27.65
CA LEU A 51 -29.99 0.53 27.73
C LEU A 51 -30.52 0.64 29.16
N GLU A 52 -29.93 -0.04 30.14
CA GLU A 52 -30.30 0.06 31.56
C GLU A 52 -30.08 1.49 32.08
N GLN A 53 -29.00 2.17 31.65
CA GLN A 53 -28.76 3.58 31.94
C GLN A 53 -29.82 4.49 31.30
N GLN A 54 -30.13 4.31 30.01
CA GLN A 54 -31.17 5.08 29.33
C GLN A 54 -32.58 4.83 29.90
N GLN A 55 -32.89 3.61 30.31
CA GLN A 55 -34.13 3.28 31.01
C GLN A 55 -34.19 3.95 32.38
N HIS A 56 -33.09 3.96 33.14
CA HIS A 56 -33.04 4.59 34.44
C HIS A 56 -32.97 6.14 34.38
N GLU A 57 -32.56 6.72 33.25
CA GLU A 57 -32.75 8.16 32.96
C GLU A 57 -34.19 8.48 32.52
N LEU A 58 -34.84 7.59 31.76
CA LEU A 58 -36.27 7.69 31.45
C LEU A 58 -37.15 7.56 32.71
N GLU A 59 -36.87 6.61 33.61
CA GLU A 59 -37.56 6.50 34.91
C GLU A 59 -37.43 7.78 35.75
N LYS A 60 -36.29 8.47 35.69
CA LYS A 60 -36.08 9.78 36.36
C LYS A 60 -36.82 10.92 35.67
N ALA A 61 -37.07 10.83 34.37
CA ALA A 61 -37.89 11.79 33.63
C ALA A 61 -39.40 11.53 33.85
N GLU A 62 -39.81 10.27 34.04
CA GLU A 62 -41.19 9.88 34.32
C GLU A 62 -41.56 10.06 35.82
N GLN A 63 -40.60 9.97 36.74
CA GLN A 63 -40.79 10.28 38.17
C GLN A 63 -40.74 11.78 38.48
N PHE A 64 -41.42 12.61 37.70
CA PHE A 64 -41.71 14.01 38.06
C PHE A 64 -43.08 14.11 38.75
N PRO A 65 -43.18 14.65 39.98
CA PRO A 65 -44.46 14.80 40.66
C PRO A 65 -45.31 15.90 40.02
N GLU A 66 -46.59 15.60 39.77
CA GLU A 66 -47.54 16.40 38.97
C GLU A 66 -47.87 17.81 39.53
N GLU A 67 -47.34 18.18 40.70
CA GLU A 67 -47.63 19.44 41.40
C GLU A 67 -46.46 20.46 41.36
N SER A 68 -45.40 20.21 40.57
CA SER A 68 -44.24 21.11 40.46
C SER A 68 -44.20 21.90 39.13
N SER A 69 -44.38 23.22 39.22
CA SER A 69 -44.46 24.13 38.07
C SER A 69 -43.08 24.45 37.47
N SER A 70 -42.50 23.50 36.70
CA SER A 70 -41.23 23.71 35.99
C SER A 70 -41.40 24.58 34.74
N GLU A 71 -40.32 25.28 34.36
CA GLU A 71 -40.28 26.17 33.19
C GLU A 71 -40.66 25.46 31.88
N VAL A 72 -40.40 24.16 31.77
CA VAL A 72 -40.77 23.35 30.59
C VAL A 72 -42.28 23.40 30.33
N SER A 73 -43.12 23.43 31.37
CA SER A 73 -44.56 23.59 31.22
C SER A 73 -44.95 25.01 30.79
N ARG A 74 -44.30 26.06 31.33
CA ARG A 74 -44.49 27.45 30.89
C ARG A 74 -44.10 27.63 29.42
N ILE A 75 -42.93 27.12 29.04
CA ILE A 75 -42.41 27.12 27.66
C ILE A 75 -43.32 26.33 26.73
N ARG A 76 -43.85 25.17 27.14
CA ARG A 76 -44.79 24.38 26.31
C ARG A 76 -46.11 25.12 26.09
N GLN A 77 -46.59 25.88 27.07
CA GLN A 77 -47.79 26.71 26.96
C GLN A 77 -47.55 27.98 26.13
N GLN A 78 -46.39 28.64 26.30
CA GLN A 78 -45.94 29.77 25.48
C GLN A 78 -45.75 29.33 24.01
N LEU A 79 -45.10 28.19 23.76
CA LEU A 79 -44.92 27.63 22.41
C LEU A 79 -46.27 27.33 21.75
N LEU A 80 -47.24 26.80 22.51
CA LEU A 80 -48.60 26.57 22.01
C LEU A 80 -49.33 27.90 21.69
N SER A 81 -49.12 28.96 22.48
CA SER A 81 -49.61 30.32 22.15
C SER A 81 -48.99 30.83 20.87
N CYS A 82 -47.65 30.80 20.75
CA CYS A 82 -46.93 31.21 19.55
C CYS A 82 -47.32 30.40 18.31
N GLN A 83 -47.58 29.09 18.45
CA GLN A 83 -48.08 28.23 17.37
C GLN A 83 -49.48 28.66 16.91
N ASN A 84 -50.37 28.96 17.85
CA ASN A 84 -51.73 29.43 17.57
C ASN A 84 -51.74 30.85 16.98
N GLU A 85 -50.88 31.74 17.47
CA GLU A 85 -50.68 33.09 16.93
C GLU A 85 -50.06 33.06 15.54
N TYR A 86 -49.06 32.21 15.29
CA TYR A 86 -48.51 31.98 13.95
C TYR A 86 -49.58 31.47 12.99
N ASN A 87 -50.40 30.49 13.40
CA ASN A 87 -51.52 30.00 12.58
C ASN A 87 -52.54 31.12 12.32
N ALA A 88 -52.92 31.90 13.33
CA ALA A 88 -53.85 33.03 13.17
C ALA A 88 -53.26 34.19 12.33
N ILE A 89 -51.95 34.41 12.36
CA ILE A 89 -51.25 35.35 11.47
C ILE A 89 -51.26 34.80 10.03
N LYS A 90 -51.03 33.50 9.83
CA LYS A 90 -51.06 32.85 8.52
C LYS A 90 -52.45 32.83 7.88
N GLU A 91 -53.49 32.62 8.68
CA GLU A 91 -54.88 32.81 8.25
C GLU A 91 -55.15 34.28 7.89
N ARG A 92 -54.69 35.24 8.69
CA ARG A 92 -54.76 36.67 8.33
C ARG A 92 -53.97 37.01 7.07
N GLU A 93 -52.83 36.36 6.80
CA GLU A 93 -52.09 36.55 5.56
C GLU A 93 -52.87 36.03 4.34
N TYR A 94 -53.47 34.84 4.41
CA TYR A 94 -54.38 34.37 3.36
C TYR A 94 -55.57 35.32 3.17
N ASP A 95 -56.18 35.76 4.25
CA ASP A 95 -57.34 36.65 4.25
C ASP A 95 -56.97 38.07 3.72
N VAL A 96 -55.76 38.56 4.01
CA VAL A 96 -55.21 39.81 3.45
C VAL A 96 -54.80 39.65 1.98
N GLN A 97 -54.20 38.53 1.58
CA GLN A 97 -53.89 38.24 0.17
C GLN A 97 -55.17 38.15 -0.67
N PHE A 98 -56.20 37.46 -0.16
CA PHE A 98 -57.53 37.39 -0.77
C PHE A 98 -58.19 38.78 -0.88
N LYS A 99 -58.11 39.60 0.18
CA LYS A 99 -58.61 40.99 0.19
C LYS A 99 -57.81 41.91 -0.75
N MET A 100 -56.52 41.68 -0.93
CA MET A 100 -55.68 42.44 -1.87
C MET A 100 -55.98 42.05 -3.34
N GLN A 101 -56.17 40.75 -3.60
CA GLN A 101 -56.61 40.23 -4.90
C GLN A 101 -58.00 40.78 -5.27
N TRP A 102 -58.92 40.86 -4.32
CA TRP A 102 -60.22 41.54 -4.48
C TRP A 102 -60.09 43.04 -4.75
N ARG A 103 -59.22 43.75 -4.02
CA ARG A 103 -59.00 45.20 -4.21
C ARG A 103 -58.43 45.55 -5.59
N CYS A 104 -57.75 44.64 -6.26
CA CYS A 104 -57.23 44.84 -7.62
C CYS A 104 -58.29 44.72 -8.73
N GLN A 105 -59.57 44.43 -8.43
CA GLN A 105 -60.62 44.22 -9.44
C GLN A 105 -61.78 45.24 -9.45
N GLN A 106 -61.72 46.34 -8.69
CA GLN A 106 -62.75 47.39 -8.68
C GLN A 106 -62.15 48.80 -8.87
N PRO A 107 -62.65 49.63 -9.82
CA PRO A 107 -62.17 50.99 -10.04
C PRO A 107 -62.70 51.98 -8.98
N SER A 108 -62.05 53.14 -8.89
CA SER A 108 -62.28 54.13 -7.83
C SER A 108 -63.60 54.91 -7.96
N PHE A 109 -64.26 55.16 -6.82
CA PHE A 109 -65.22 56.25 -6.66
C PHE A 109 -64.92 57.05 -5.38
N LYS A 110 -65.30 58.33 -5.36
CA LYS A 110 -64.80 59.33 -4.39
C LYS A 110 -65.82 59.75 -3.34
N SER A 111 -65.28 60.16 -2.18
CA SER A 111 -65.70 61.29 -1.31
C SER A 111 -67.14 61.38 -0.79
N GLY A 112 -67.27 61.65 0.51
CA GLY A 112 -68.45 62.36 1.03
C GLY A 112 -68.59 62.35 2.56
N HIS A 113 -68.60 63.54 3.16
CA HIS A 113 -69.37 63.98 4.35
C HIS A 113 -69.39 63.09 5.62
N LEU A 114 -68.80 63.55 6.74
CA LEU A 114 -69.37 64.48 7.75
C LEU A 114 -70.41 63.86 8.69
N SER A 115 -70.02 63.76 9.97
CA SER A 115 -70.76 64.00 11.21
C SER A 115 -72.24 63.56 11.37
N ILE A 116 -72.56 62.92 12.51
CA ILE A 116 -73.47 63.48 13.55
C ILE A 116 -73.56 62.51 14.75
N VAL A 117 -73.56 63.06 15.97
CA VAL A 117 -73.94 62.38 17.22
C VAL A 117 -75.22 63.01 17.76
N PRO A 118 -76.21 62.22 18.21
CA PRO A 118 -77.06 62.69 19.30
C PRO A 118 -77.52 61.65 20.34
N VAL A 119 -77.20 61.95 21.61
CA VAL A 119 -78.14 61.97 22.76
C VAL A 119 -78.66 60.63 23.35
N CYS A 120 -77.95 60.17 24.37
CA CYS A 120 -78.38 60.01 25.79
C CYS A 120 -79.79 59.49 26.17
N LYS A 121 -79.84 58.68 27.25
CA LYS A 121 -80.46 59.10 28.54
C LYS A 121 -80.09 58.28 29.80
N LYS A 122 -79.57 59.00 30.80
CA LYS A 122 -79.77 58.88 32.27
C LYS A 122 -79.36 57.61 33.07
N ARG A 123 -78.19 57.76 33.74
CA ARG A 123 -77.96 57.66 35.21
C ARG A 123 -78.75 56.61 36.04
N LYS A 124 -78.00 55.67 36.65
CA LYS A 124 -77.65 55.66 38.11
C LYS A 124 -76.51 54.65 38.33
N GLY A 125 -75.54 54.93 39.22
CA GLY A 125 -74.40 54.02 39.47
C GLY A 125 -73.08 54.61 39.97
N PHE A 126 -73.03 55.89 40.34
CA PHE A 126 -71.84 56.49 40.95
C PHE A 126 -71.58 55.86 42.32
N TRP A 127 -70.51 55.06 42.40
CA TRP A 127 -69.79 54.50 43.58
C TRP A 127 -68.92 53.29 43.18
N ARG A 128 -69.13 52.69 41.99
CA ARG A 128 -68.44 51.46 41.53
C ARG A 128 -67.32 51.68 40.49
N LEU A 129 -66.90 52.93 40.26
CA LEU A 129 -65.91 53.30 39.22
C LEU A 129 -64.50 53.53 39.77
N ASN A 130 -64.30 54.44 40.72
CA ASN A 130 -62.97 54.78 41.25
C ASN A 130 -62.17 53.58 41.80
N MET A 131 -62.84 52.56 42.37
CA MET A 131 -62.14 51.34 42.81
C MET A 131 -61.63 50.52 41.61
N LYS A 132 -62.44 50.43 40.53
CA LYS A 132 -62.11 49.65 39.35
C LYS A 132 -61.01 50.30 38.52
N GLU A 133 -60.99 51.62 38.39
CA GLU A 133 -59.89 52.32 37.72
C GLU A 133 -58.56 52.15 38.48
N PHE A 134 -58.59 52.14 39.82
CA PHE A 134 -57.39 51.90 40.63
C PHE A 134 -56.93 50.44 40.63
N GLN A 135 -57.86 49.48 40.52
CA GLN A 135 -57.56 48.06 40.33
C GLN A 135 -56.96 47.82 38.94
N ASN A 136 -57.67 48.22 37.88
CA ASN A 136 -57.21 48.10 36.49
C ASN A 136 -55.84 48.75 36.28
N LYS A 137 -55.56 49.91 36.90
CA LYS A 137 -54.23 50.57 36.79
C LYS A 137 -53.13 49.76 37.47
N ARG A 138 -53.40 49.18 38.65
CA ARG A 138 -52.43 48.35 39.39
C ARG A 138 -52.27 46.95 38.80
N GLU A 139 -53.28 46.44 38.12
CA GLU A 139 -53.21 45.23 37.30
C GLU A 139 -52.41 45.48 36.02
N ALA A 140 -52.62 46.62 35.34
CA ALA A 140 -51.81 47.04 34.21
C ALA A 140 -50.33 47.22 34.58
N GLU A 141 -50.05 47.92 35.69
CA GLU A 141 -48.70 48.10 36.24
C GLU A 141 -48.01 46.74 36.48
N LYS A 142 -48.70 45.80 37.12
CA LYS A 142 -48.20 44.42 37.29
C LYS A 142 -47.97 43.68 35.98
N THR A 143 -48.83 43.85 34.96
CA THR A 143 -48.58 43.23 33.65
C THR A 143 -47.40 43.87 32.93
N THR A 144 -47.12 45.17 33.14
CA THR A 144 -45.90 45.81 32.60
C THR A 144 -44.64 45.43 33.37
N GLU A 145 -44.73 45.16 34.68
CA GLU A 145 -43.63 44.58 35.46
C GLU A 145 -43.33 43.15 34.97
N ALA A 146 -44.34 42.27 34.90
CA ALA A 146 -44.16 40.90 34.43
C ALA A 146 -43.66 40.80 32.96
N LEU A 147 -44.10 41.71 32.08
CA LEU A 147 -43.57 41.79 30.71
C LEU A 147 -42.13 42.33 30.67
N ASN A 148 -41.74 43.22 31.58
CA ASN A 148 -40.34 43.63 31.72
C ASN A 148 -39.49 42.47 32.25
N ASP A 149 -39.98 41.69 33.21
CA ASP A 149 -39.29 40.50 33.73
C ASP A 149 -39.09 39.45 32.62
N GLU A 150 -40.11 39.14 31.82
CA GLU A 150 -39.98 38.27 30.64
C GLU A 150 -39.01 38.85 29.58
N ILE A 151 -38.97 40.17 29.42
CA ILE A 151 -37.99 40.85 28.55
C ILE A 151 -36.57 40.76 29.12
N GLU A 152 -36.35 40.84 30.43
CA GLU A 152 -35.03 40.63 31.05
C GLU A 152 -34.58 39.17 30.97
N GLU A 153 -35.49 38.20 31.19
CA GLU A 153 -35.22 36.77 30.95
C GLU A 153 -34.81 36.52 29.49
N LEU A 154 -35.58 37.03 28.52
CA LEU A 154 -35.27 36.90 27.09
C LEU A 154 -33.93 37.56 26.73
N ASN A 155 -33.65 38.77 27.23
CA ASN A 155 -32.34 39.41 27.06
C ASN A 155 -31.19 38.62 27.72
N GLY A 156 -31.45 37.91 28.82
CA GLY A 156 -30.52 36.97 29.43
C GLY A 156 -30.22 35.78 28.53
N THR A 157 -31.26 35.16 27.94
CA THR A 157 -31.08 34.04 27.00
C THR A 157 -30.37 34.47 25.72
N LEU A 158 -30.67 35.66 25.18
CA LEU A 158 -29.97 36.22 24.02
C LEU A 158 -28.47 36.40 24.29
N LYS A 159 -28.09 37.03 25.42
CA LYS A 159 -26.67 37.17 25.82
C LYS A 159 -25.97 35.82 26.01
N ALA A 160 -26.68 34.80 26.48
CA ALA A 160 -26.15 33.44 26.60
C ALA A 160 -25.98 32.72 25.24
N ILE A 161 -26.76 33.11 24.22
CA ILE A 161 -26.61 32.64 22.84
C ILE A 161 -25.49 33.40 22.13
N GLU A 162 -25.42 34.73 22.30
CA GLU A 162 -24.32 35.58 21.80
C GLU A 162 -22.97 35.08 22.28
N LYS A 163 -22.80 34.86 23.59
CA LYS A 163 -21.57 34.32 24.18
C LYS A 163 -21.19 32.94 23.64
N ARG A 164 -22.17 32.05 23.40
CA ARG A 164 -21.91 30.75 22.74
C ARG A 164 -21.49 30.90 21.29
N ASN A 165 -22.05 31.87 20.56
CA ASN A 165 -21.64 32.16 19.19
C ASN A 165 -20.21 32.72 19.14
N GLU A 166 -19.81 33.57 20.10
CA GLU A 166 -18.43 34.03 20.27
C GLU A 166 -17.48 32.86 20.56
N GLU A 167 -17.84 31.95 21.48
CA GLU A 167 -17.06 30.74 21.79
C GLU A 167 -16.90 29.82 20.56
N ILE A 168 -17.96 29.63 19.77
CA ILE A 168 -17.93 28.84 18.53
C ILE A 168 -17.09 29.53 17.44
N LEU A 169 -17.16 30.86 17.33
CA LEU A 169 -16.33 31.63 16.40
C LEU A 169 -14.84 31.55 16.77
N GLN A 170 -14.50 31.65 18.06
CA GLN A 170 -13.11 31.51 18.52
C GLN A 170 -12.57 30.11 18.25
N ALA A 171 -13.34 29.06 18.57
CA ALA A 171 -12.97 27.68 18.25
C ALA A 171 -12.79 27.46 16.73
N ARG A 172 -13.62 28.10 15.90
CA ARG A 172 -13.48 28.07 14.43
C ARG A 172 -12.21 28.77 13.97
N GLU A 173 -11.87 29.92 14.53
CA GLU A 173 -10.59 30.59 14.21
C GLU A 173 -9.39 29.72 14.59
N ASP A 174 -9.42 29.06 15.74
CA ASP A 174 -8.28 28.30 16.23
C ASP A 174 -8.07 27.01 15.42
N VAL A 175 -9.15 26.38 14.96
CA VAL A 175 -9.08 25.30 13.94
C VAL A 175 -8.53 25.82 12.61
N VAL A 176 -8.86 27.04 12.17
CA VAL A 176 -8.26 27.64 10.97
C VAL A 176 -6.76 27.89 11.15
N LYS A 177 -6.33 28.43 12.30
CA LYS A 177 -4.91 28.63 12.65
C LYS A 177 -4.14 27.30 12.67
N GLU A 178 -4.75 26.22 13.15
CA GLU A 178 -4.14 24.88 13.07
C GLU A 178 -4.03 24.37 11.63
N LEU A 179 -5.07 24.54 10.80
CA LEU A 179 -5.06 24.14 9.39
C LEU A 179 -4.01 24.89 8.58
N ASP A 180 -3.91 26.22 8.73
CA ASP A 180 -2.84 27.03 8.12
C ASP A 180 -1.46 26.53 8.57
N GLY A 181 -1.30 26.21 9.85
CA GLY A 181 -0.08 25.61 10.40
C GLY A 181 0.26 24.23 9.80
N LYS A 182 -0.73 23.38 9.53
CA LYS A 182 -0.51 22.11 8.80
C LYS A 182 -0.16 22.37 7.33
N GLN A 183 -0.79 23.35 6.68
CA GLN A 183 -0.56 23.66 5.27
C GLN A 183 0.85 24.22 5.05
N ILE A 184 1.32 25.14 5.89
CA ILE A 184 2.71 25.65 5.87
C ILE A 184 3.71 24.50 6.08
N LEU A 185 3.43 23.57 6.99
CA LEU A 185 4.27 22.39 7.21
C LEU A 185 4.29 21.46 5.98
N LEU A 186 3.15 21.25 5.33
CA LEU A 186 3.02 20.43 4.13
C LEU A 186 3.80 21.04 2.96
N GLU A 187 3.63 22.34 2.67
CA GLU A 187 4.43 23.04 1.65
C GLU A 187 5.94 22.96 1.95
N SER A 188 6.34 23.02 3.23
CA SER A 188 7.74 22.86 3.64
C SER A 188 8.27 21.46 3.29
N LYS A 189 7.46 20.41 3.49
CA LYS A 189 7.82 19.04 3.10
C LYS A 189 7.79 18.82 1.59
N GLU A 190 6.89 19.45 0.85
CA GLU A 190 6.93 19.45 -0.61
C GLU A 190 8.21 20.14 -1.15
N ARG A 191 8.61 21.26 -0.54
CA ARG A 191 9.88 21.94 -0.85
C ARG A 191 11.09 21.03 -0.56
N GLU A 192 11.14 20.37 0.60
CA GLU A 192 12.17 19.37 0.93
C GLU A 192 12.21 18.22 -0.09
N CYS A 193 11.07 17.62 -0.42
CA CYS A 193 10.98 16.57 -1.43
C CYS A 193 11.46 17.05 -2.82
N SER A 194 11.06 18.25 -3.24
CA SER A 194 11.51 18.82 -4.53
C SER A 194 13.03 19.06 -4.58
N ALA A 195 13.64 19.41 -3.45
CA ALA A 195 15.09 19.56 -3.34
C ALA A 195 15.80 18.20 -3.38
N LEU A 196 15.27 17.20 -2.68
CA LEU A 196 15.80 15.83 -2.71
C LEU A 196 15.74 15.22 -4.11
N THR A 197 14.65 15.43 -4.86
CA THR A 197 14.54 14.99 -6.27
C THR A 197 15.64 15.62 -7.13
N LYS A 198 15.86 16.94 -7.03
CA LYS A 198 16.95 17.63 -7.74
C LYS A 198 18.34 17.13 -7.35
N PHE A 199 18.56 16.80 -6.07
CA PHE A 199 19.82 16.19 -5.64
C PHE A 199 20.02 14.78 -6.22
N LEU A 200 18.95 13.99 -6.41
CA LEU A 200 19.02 12.68 -7.07
C LEU A 200 19.28 12.80 -8.58
N GLU A 201 18.67 13.79 -9.24
CA GLU A 201 18.92 14.11 -10.66
C GLU A 201 20.38 14.49 -10.89
N ILE A 202 20.89 15.48 -10.13
CA ILE A 202 22.30 15.90 -10.16
C ILE A 202 23.26 14.75 -9.81
N SER A 203 22.83 13.78 -8.99
CA SER A 203 23.65 12.60 -8.67
C SER A 203 23.69 11.59 -9.82
N ARG A 204 22.58 11.38 -10.54
CA ARG A 204 22.53 10.55 -11.76
C ARG A 204 23.35 11.16 -12.90
N GLU A 205 23.30 12.48 -13.07
CA GLU A 205 24.14 13.19 -14.05
C GLU A 205 25.63 12.96 -13.75
N LYS A 206 26.05 13.12 -12.49
CA LYS A 206 27.43 12.83 -12.06
C LYS A 206 27.83 11.36 -12.26
N GLU A 207 26.93 10.42 -11.98
CA GLU A 207 27.18 9.00 -12.24
C GLU A 207 27.36 8.72 -13.75
N SER A 208 26.53 9.33 -14.61
CA SER A 208 26.68 9.22 -16.06
C SER A 208 27.98 9.83 -16.60
N ALA A 209 28.43 10.94 -16.03
CA ALA A 209 29.72 11.55 -16.35
C ALA A 209 30.90 10.64 -15.94
N ILE A 210 30.85 10.06 -14.74
CA ILE A 210 31.88 9.11 -14.24
C ILE A 210 31.90 7.84 -15.10
N LEU A 211 30.76 7.37 -15.59
CA LEU A 211 30.70 6.24 -16.53
C LEU A 211 31.36 6.59 -17.87
N SER A 212 31.09 7.77 -18.43
CA SER A 212 31.74 8.24 -19.67
C SER A 212 33.25 8.46 -19.51
N GLU A 213 33.70 9.03 -18.39
CA GLU A 213 35.12 9.13 -18.04
C GLU A 213 35.77 7.74 -17.92
N ARG A 214 35.08 6.77 -17.30
CA ARG A 214 35.55 5.39 -17.22
C ARG A 214 35.67 4.77 -18.61
N GLU A 215 34.67 4.90 -19.47
CA GLU A 215 34.70 4.35 -20.83
C GLU A 215 35.89 4.93 -21.60
N ALA A 216 36.11 6.25 -21.56
CA ALA A 216 37.28 6.88 -22.17
C ALA A 216 38.62 6.38 -21.60
N LEU A 217 38.70 6.10 -20.29
CA LEU A 217 39.89 5.51 -19.66
C LEU A 217 40.11 4.05 -20.04
N GLU A 218 39.05 3.26 -20.16
CA GLU A 218 39.09 1.83 -20.55
C GLU A 218 39.49 1.70 -22.03
N ASP A 219 39.01 2.62 -22.87
CA ASP A 219 39.38 2.78 -24.27
C ASP A 219 40.86 3.22 -24.46
N ASN A 220 41.35 4.11 -23.59
CA ASN A 220 42.77 4.51 -23.57
C ASN A 220 43.68 3.41 -22.99
N LEU A 221 43.20 2.61 -22.04
CA LEU A 221 43.89 1.39 -21.59
C LEU A 221 44.00 0.37 -22.73
N ASN A 222 42.94 0.17 -23.51
CA ASN A 222 42.95 -0.70 -24.68
C ASN A 222 43.97 -0.25 -25.74
N LYS A 223 44.05 1.07 -26.04
CA LYS A 223 45.09 1.65 -26.91
C LYS A 223 46.50 1.34 -26.40
N CYS A 224 46.78 1.60 -25.11
CA CYS A 224 48.06 1.28 -24.47
C CYS A 224 48.40 -0.23 -24.51
N VAL A 225 47.40 -1.11 -24.35
CA VAL A 225 47.59 -2.57 -24.43
C VAL A 225 47.91 -3.01 -25.86
N MET A 226 47.27 -2.42 -26.88
CA MET A 226 47.56 -2.72 -28.28
C MET A 226 48.93 -2.19 -28.71
N GLU A 227 49.32 -0.99 -28.28
CA GLU A 227 50.67 -0.47 -28.54
C GLU A 227 51.75 -1.30 -27.81
N LYS A 228 51.50 -1.75 -26.57
CA LYS A 228 52.40 -2.69 -25.89
C LYS A 228 52.58 -3.99 -26.67
N LYS A 229 51.52 -4.56 -27.26
CA LYS A 229 51.62 -5.75 -28.13
C LYS A 229 52.49 -5.45 -29.36
N TRP A 230 52.21 -4.35 -30.06
CA TRP A 230 52.97 -3.92 -31.24
C TRP A 230 54.47 -3.73 -30.95
N GLN A 231 54.81 -3.06 -29.85
CA GLN A 231 56.20 -2.92 -29.37
C GLN A 231 56.83 -4.29 -29.04
N GLN A 232 56.07 -5.21 -28.44
CA GLN A 232 56.54 -6.56 -28.12
C GLN A 232 56.76 -7.42 -29.39
N ASP A 233 55.90 -7.30 -30.40
CA ASP A 233 56.06 -7.95 -31.70
C ASP A 233 57.28 -7.41 -32.46
N ILE A 234 57.52 -6.09 -32.43
CA ILE A 234 58.75 -5.48 -32.95
C ILE A 234 59.98 -6.04 -32.22
N LEU A 235 59.93 -6.16 -30.89
CA LEU A 235 61.05 -6.69 -30.10
C LEU A 235 61.33 -8.16 -30.44
N ILE A 236 60.28 -8.98 -30.63
CA ILE A 236 60.39 -10.36 -31.14
C ILE A 236 61.04 -10.37 -32.54
N GLN A 237 60.58 -9.53 -33.48
CA GLN A 237 61.18 -9.43 -34.82
C GLN A 237 62.67 -9.05 -34.75
N LYS A 238 63.02 -8.01 -33.98
CA LYS A 238 64.42 -7.60 -33.80
C LYS A 238 65.27 -8.68 -33.13
N GLN A 239 64.73 -9.43 -32.17
CA GLN A 239 65.42 -10.56 -31.54
C GLN A 239 65.66 -11.70 -32.55
N THR A 240 64.65 -12.10 -33.35
CA THR A 240 64.86 -13.13 -34.39
C THR A 240 65.84 -12.69 -35.47
N GLN A 241 65.89 -11.38 -35.79
CA GLN A 241 66.87 -10.82 -36.71
C GLN A 241 68.29 -10.85 -36.15
N LYS A 242 68.49 -10.42 -34.89
CA LYS A 242 69.76 -10.56 -34.16
C LYS A 242 70.24 -12.01 -34.14
N ASP A 243 69.32 -12.96 -33.94
CA ASP A 243 69.65 -14.39 -33.90
C ASP A 243 69.91 -15.00 -35.29
N ARG A 244 69.50 -14.35 -36.39
CA ARG A 244 69.97 -14.66 -37.75
C ARG A 244 71.39 -14.10 -37.96
N GLU A 245 71.61 -12.85 -37.57
CA GLU A 245 72.91 -12.18 -37.70
C GLU A 245 74.01 -12.87 -36.88
N LEU A 246 73.72 -13.30 -35.64
CA LEU A 246 74.64 -14.13 -34.83
C LEU A 246 74.94 -15.50 -35.45
N ARG A 247 74.00 -16.10 -36.19
CA ARG A 247 74.25 -17.34 -36.95
C ARG A 247 75.09 -17.10 -38.20
N ASN A 248 74.98 -15.92 -38.82
CA ASN A 248 75.84 -15.52 -39.94
C ASN A 248 77.26 -15.14 -39.45
N LEU A 249 77.38 -14.43 -38.32
CA LEU A 249 78.65 -14.15 -37.66
C LEU A 249 79.42 -15.44 -37.40
N LYS A 250 78.78 -16.44 -36.77
CA LYS A 250 79.40 -17.75 -36.50
C LYS A 250 79.85 -18.50 -37.76
N LYS A 251 79.16 -18.33 -38.89
CA LYS A 251 79.63 -18.89 -40.19
C LYS A 251 80.89 -18.18 -40.67
N ILE A 252 80.93 -16.85 -40.55
CA ILE A 252 82.09 -16.04 -40.94
C ILE A 252 83.27 -16.30 -40.01
N GLU A 253 83.05 -16.46 -38.70
CA GLU A 253 84.08 -16.86 -37.72
C GLU A 253 84.67 -18.24 -38.04
N LEU A 254 83.83 -19.23 -38.41
CA LEU A 254 84.32 -20.55 -38.85
C LEU A 254 85.10 -20.46 -40.17
N GLN A 255 84.64 -19.68 -41.14
CA GLN A 255 85.37 -19.43 -42.40
C GLN A 255 86.70 -18.72 -42.15
N LEU A 256 86.74 -17.75 -41.24
CA LEU A 256 87.95 -17.02 -40.85
C LEU A 256 88.95 -17.95 -40.16
N ASN A 257 88.49 -18.84 -39.28
CA ASN A 257 89.35 -19.85 -38.65
C ASN A 257 89.92 -20.82 -39.70
N MET A 258 89.12 -21.32 -40.64
CA MET A 258 89.62 -22.14 -41.75
C MET A 258 90.71 -21.43 -42.58
N ILE A 259 90.56 -20.12 -42.79
CA ILE A 259 91.58 -19.29 -43.46
C ILE A 259 92.85 -19.16 -42.59
N TYR A 260 92.71 -18.93 -41.28
CA TYR A 260 93.85 -18.89 -40.36
C TYR A 260 94.60 -20.22 -40.29
N ASP A 261 93.89 -21.35 -40.25
CA ASP A 261 94.48 -22.69 -40.25
C ASP A 261 95.24 -22.94 -41.56
N SER A 262 94.68 -22.56 -42.72
CA SER A 262 95.41 -22.64 -44.01
C SER A 262 96.64 -21.73 -44.04
N LEU A 263 96.56 -20.53 -43.45
CA LEU A 263 97.69 -19.61 -43.37
C LEU A 263 98.80 -20.13 -42.43
N GLU A 264 98.44 -20.86 -41.38
CA GLU A 264 99.43 -21.52 -40.51
C GLU A 264 100.06 -22.74 -41.19
N GLN A 265 99.30 -23.46 -42.02
CA GLN A 265 99.81 -24.51 -42.90
C GLN A 265 100.80 -23.93 -43.92
N ASP A 266 100.49 -22.83 -44.61
CA ASP A 266 101.38 -22.14 -45.55
C ASP A 266 102.68 -21.65 -44.89
N LYS A 267 102.59 -21.07 -43.68
CA LYS A 267 103.78 -20.71 -42.87
C LYS A 267 104.65 -21.93 -42.55
N SER A 268 104.05 -23.10 -42.32
CA SER A 268 104.79 -24.33 -42.04
C SER A 268 105.53 -24.85 -43.27
N GLN A 269 104.91 -24.80 -44.45
CA GLN A 269 105.54 -25.14 -45.73
C GLN A 269 106.68 -24.16 -46.06
N HIS A 270 106.47 -22.86 -45.84
CA HIS A 270 107.52 -21.86 -46.03
C HIS A 270 108.74 -22.09 -45.11
N LYS A 271 108.54 -22.56 -43.87
CA LYS A 271 109.64 -23.00 -42.99
C LYS A 271 110.37 -24.23 -43.52
N GLN A 272 109.67 -25.22 -44.09
CA GLN A 272 110.29 -26.40 -44.69
C GLN A 272 111.15 -26.02 -45.90
N LEU A 273 110.57 -25.30 -46.87
CA LEU A 273 111.29 -24.81 -48.06
C LEU A 273 112.51 -23.95 -47.71
N LYS A 274 112.44 -23.17 -46.62
CA LYS A 274 113.58 -22.38 -46.15
C LYS A 274 114.70 -23.26 -45.55
N LEU A 275 114.36 -24.31 -44.81
CA LEU A 275 115.35 -25.26 -44.27
C LEU A 275 116.01 -26.10 -45.37
N GLU A 276 115.26 -26.43 -46.43
CA GLU A 276 115.79 -27.09 -47.63
C GLU A 276 116.78 -26.17 -48.39
N ALA A 277 116.48 -24.87 -48.50
CA ALA A 277 117.39 -23.89 -49.10
C ALA A 277 118.67 -23.66 -48.28
N GLU A 278 118.64 -23.87 -46.96
CA GLU A 278 119.79 -23.72 -46.07
C GLU A 278 120.71 -24.99 -46.03
N ALA A 279 120.34 -26.08 -46.72
CA ALA A 279 121.01 -27.39 -46.65
C ALA A 279 122.13 -27.64 -47.69
N ILE A 280 122.51 -26.66 -48.51
CA ILE A 280 123.52 -26.84 -49.59
C ILE A 280 124.95 -26.49 -49.11
N PRO A 281 125.95 -27.39 -49.23
CA PRO A 281 127.32 -27.15 -48.75
C PRO A 281 128.12 -26.07 -49.49
N LYS A 282 129.08 -25.46 -48.78
CA LYS A 282 129.99 -24.42 -49.29
C LYS A 282 131.30 -25.01 -49.83
N SER A 283 131.88 -24.40 -50.86
CA SER A 283 133.24 -24.71 -51.35
C SER A 283 134.07 -23.45 -51.59
N ASN A 284 135.20 -23.31 -50.85
CA ASN A 284 136.46 -22.70 -51.28
C ASN A 284 137.42 -22.53 -50.08
N GLY A 285 138.33 -23.50 -49.87
CA GLY A 285 139.35 -23.46 -48.80
C GLY A 285 140.81 -23.33 -49.27
N VAL A 286 141.07 -23.45 -50.58
CA VAL A 286 142.39 -23.85 -51.12
C VAL A 286 143.33 -22.67 -51.42
N LEU A 287 142.85 -21.42 -51.42
CA LEU A 287 143.60 -20.26 -51.95
C LEU A 287 144.56 -19.56 -50.98
N LEU A 288 144.61 -19.92 -49.69
CA LEU A 288 145.35 -19.15 -48.68
C LEU A 288 146.83 -19.52 -48.49
N GLU A 289 147.24 -20.74 -48.87
CA GLU A 289 148.57 -21.25 -48.49
C GLU A 289 149.71 -20.76 -49.39
N ARG A 290 149.43 -20.55 -50.68
CA ARG A 290 150.37 -20.04 -51.70
C ARG A 290 150.98 -18.68 -51.37
N ARG A 291 150.42 -17.95 -50.39
CA ARG A 291 150.93 -16.64 -49.92
C ARG A 291 152.07 -16.74 -48.89
N ARG A 292 152.49 -17.94 -48.46
CA ARG A 292 153.58 -18.12 -47.47
C ARG A 292 154.98 -18.31 -48.07
N GLU A 293 155.07 -18.70 -49.35
CA GLU A 293 156.34 -19.12 -49.97
C GLU A 293 157.23 -17.93 -50.37
N LEU A 294 156.62 -16.89 -50.98
CA LEU A 294 157.24 -15.64 -51.47
C LEU A 294 157.92 -14.76 -50.39
N LYS A 295 158.08 -15.24 -49.16
CA LYS A 295 158.81 -14.54 -48.08
C LYS A 295 160.22 -15.07 -47.82
N LYS A 296 160.65 -16.19 -48.43
CA LYS A 296 161.96 -16.81 -48.14
C LYS A 296 163.10 -16.35 -49.05
N GLU A 297 162.81 -15.83 -50.23
CA GLU A 297 163.83 -15.52 -51.25
C GLU A 297 164.60 -14.21 -50.98
N ILE A 298 163.99 -13.28 -50.23
CA ILE A 298 164.50 -11.90 -50.04
C ILE A 298 165.70 -11.81 -49.07
N GLU A 299 165.89 -12.78 -48.15
CA GLU A 299 167.01 -12.73 -47.18
C GLU A 299 168.34 -13.27 -47.72
N MET A 300 168.33 -14.03 -48.83
CA MET A 300 169.52 -14.72 -49.31
C MET A 300 170.61 -13.75 -49.85
N ILE A 301 170.20 -12.58 -50.34
CA ILE A 301 171.05 -11.62 -51.07
C ILE A 301 171.95 -10.79 -50.14
N LYS A 302 171.66 -10.73 -48.82
CA LYS A 302 172.31 -9.77 -47.90
C LYS A 302 173.67 -10.17 -47.31
N ARG A 303 174.27 -11.31 -47.70
CA ARG A 303 175.34 -11.95 -46.92
C ARG A 303 176.77 -11.90 -47.49
N ASN A 304 177.02 -11.26 -48.65
CA ASN A 304 178.23 -11.50 -49.45
C ASN A 304 179.14 -10.23 -49.63
N LEU A 305 179.77 -9.63 -48.58
CA LEU A 305 180.45 -8.31 -48.76
C LEU A 305 181.63 -7.81 -47.82
N ALA A 306 182.50 -8.59 -47.11
CA ALA A 306 183.71 -8.04 -46.36
C ALA A 306 184.78 -9.06 -45.75
N GLU A 307 186.15 -8.83 -45.78
CA GLU A 307 187.27 -9.51 -44.96
C GLU A 307 188.82 -9.10 -45.21
N GLN A 308 189.81 -9.14 -44.22
CA GLN A 308 191.38 -9.23 -44.28
C GLN A 308 192.32 -8.79 -43.03
N GLU A 309 193.69 -9.07 -42.95
CA GLU A 309 194.68 -8.99 -41.76
C GLU A 309 196.30 -8.97 -41.97
N MET A 310 197.23 -8.72 -40.94
CA MET A 310 198.73 -9.14 -40.71
C MET A 310 199.77 -8.24 -39.85
N ILE A 311 200.92 -8.74 -39.22
CA ILE A 311 201.95 -8.06 -38.24
C ILE A 311 203.45 -8.69 -38.09
N SER A 312 204.57 -8.01 -37.59
CA SER A 312 205.96 -8.55 -37.11
C SER A 312 207.00 -7.59 -36.33
N ASP A 313 208.11 -8.03 -35.60
CA ASP A 313 209.24 -7.24 -34.84
C ASP A 313 210.50 -8.02 -34.18
N MET A 314 211.71 -7.42 -33.76
CA MET A 314 212.87 -7.91 -32.82
C MET A 314 214.30 -7.15 -32.71
N ASP A 315 215.04 -6.98 -31.53
CA ASP A 315 216.58 -6.86 -31.27
C ASP A 315 217.15 -6.66 -29.76
N ALA A 316 218.48 -6.83 -29.37
CA ALA A 316 219.28 -6.29 -28.15
C ALA A 316 220.81 -6.77 -27.85
N ARG A 317 221.73 -6.07 -27.06
CA ARG A 317 223.09 -6.61 -26.54
C ARG A 317 223.94 -6.27 -25.19
N THR A 318 225.10 -5.51 -25.11
CA THR A 318 226.36 -5.79 -24.22
C THR A 318 227.09 -4.64 -23.37
N LEU A 319 228.10 -4.87 -22.42
CA LEU A 319 228.42 -3.96 -21.24
C LEU A 319 229.79 -3.69 -20.43
N GLU A 320 230.49 -4.62 -19.74
CA GLU A 320 231.01 -4.44 -18.33
C GLU A 320 232.05 -3.38 -17.82
N LYS A 321 233.05 -2.85 -18.55
CA LYS A 321 234.21 -2.14 -17.90
C LYS A 321 233.94 -0.74 -17.32
N CYS A 322 232.76 -0.15 -17.52
CA CYS A 322 232.45 1.25 -17.18
C CYS A 322 232.07 1.50 -15.71
N ILE A 323 231.85 0.46 -14.91
CA ILE A 323 231.16 0.51 -13.61
C ILE A 323 231.93 1.31 -12.53
N ALA A 324 233.26 1.42 -12.61
CA ALA A 324 234.07 2.02 -11.55
C ALA A 324 233.88 3.55 -11.40
N GLU A 325 233.52 4.27 -12.46
CA GLU A 325 233.35 5.74 -12.41
C GLU A 325 231.98 6.17 -11.86
N GLU A 326 230.98 5.28 -11.85
CA GLU A 326 229.63 5.55 -11.32
C GLU A 326 229.66 5.95 -9.84
N GLY A 327 230.60 5.38 -9.07
CA GLY A 327 230.65 5.51 -7.61
C GLY A 327 230.86 6.93 -7.07
N ARG A 328 231.41 7.86 -7.86
CA ARG A 328 231.60 9.26 -7.42
C ARG A 328 230.36 10.13 -7.68
N LEU A 329 229.61 9.86 -8.74
CA LEU A 329 228.44 10.65 -9.14
C LEU A 329 227.22 10.39 -8.24
N ALA A 330 227.10 9.17 -7.70
CA ALA A 330 226.00 8.76 -6.83
C ALA A 330 225.77 9.68 -5.60
N LYS A 331 226.84 10.23 -5.00
CA LYS A 331 226.73 11.01 -3.74
C LYS A 331 226.09 12.39 -3.89
N GLU A 332 226.10 12.99 -5.08
CA GLU A 332 225.36 14.24 -5.31
C GLU A 332 223.91 13.97 -5.73
N GLN A 333 223.68 12.85 -6.43
CA GLN A 333 222.34 12.39 -6.82
C GLN A 333 221.43 12.13 -5.60
N GLU A 334 221.99 11.66 -4.49
CA GLU A 334 221.23 11.36 -3.26
C GLU A 334 220.52 12.60 -2.68
N LYS A 335 221.17 13.77 -2.68
CA LYS A 335 220.57 15.01 -2.13
C LYS A 335 219.33 15.45 -2.91
N CYS A 336 219.35 15.27 -4.23
CA CYS A 336 218.20 15.60 -5.09
C CYS A 336 217.02 14.63 -4.92
N ARG A 337 217.24 13.41 -4.40
CA ARG A 337 216.17 12.45 -4.11
C ARG A 337 215.32 12.85 -2.91
N ASP A 338 215.91 13.43 -1.87
CA ASP A 338 215.19 13.79 -0.65
C ASP A 338 214.15 14.89 -0.90
N GLU A 339 214.52 15.92 -1.68
CA GLU A 339 213.60 17.02 -2.03
C GLU A 339 212.46 16.55 -2.94
N LEU A 340 212.74 15.70 -3.92
CA LEU A 340 211.73 15.05 -4.76
C LEU A 340 210.75 14.20 -3.92
N SER A 341 211.27 13.43 -2.96
CA SER A 341 210.45 12.60 -2.07
C SER A 341 209.51 13.44 -1.20
N ARG A 342 209.98 14.61 -0.74
CA ARG A 342 209.18 15.55 0.05
C ARG A 342 208.03 16.18 -0.75
N LEU A 343 208.27 16.50 -2.04
CA LEU A 343 207.23 16.98 -2.96
C LEU A 343 206.20 15.89 -3.31
N ALA A 344 206.66 14.65 -3.53
CA ALA A 344 205.79 13.52 -3.86
C ALA A 344 204.75 13.24 -2.76
N HIS A 345 205.17 13.28 -1.48
CA HIS A 345 204.27 13.04 -0.34
C HIS A 345 203.14 14.09 -0.23
N LEU A 346 203.46 15.38 -0.45
CA LEU A 346 202.46 16.45 -0.43
C LEU A 346 201.41 16.28 -1.55
N THR A 347 201.84 15.77 -2.70
CA THR A 347 200.97 15.51 -3.87
C THR A 347 199.95 14.40 -3.56
N LEU A 348 200.39 13.31 -2.92
CA LEU A 348 199.53 12.18 -2.56
C LEU A 348 198.36 12.60 -1.64
N LEU A 349 198.66 13.37 -0.59
CA LEU A 349 197.64 13.85 0.37
C LEU A 349 196.53 14.67 -0.30
N ARG A 350 196.87 15.46 -1.34
CA ARG A 350 195.88 16.25 -2.10
C ARG A 350 195.03 15.41 -3.07
N VAL A 351 195.51 14.24 -3.49
CA VAL A 351 194.69 13.28 -4.24
C VAL A 351 193.69 12.61 -3.31
N GLU A 352 194.12 12.15 -2.13
CA GLU A 352 193.23 11.56 -1.13
C GLU A 352 192.11 12.51 -0.67
N GLU A 353 192.41 13.79 -0.40
CA GLU A 353 191.40 14.78 -0.05
C GLU A 353 190.32 14.94 -1.15
N LYS A 354 190.74 14.94 -2.43
CA LYS A 354 189.81 15.02 -3.56
C LYS A 354 188.94 13.77 -3.63
N GLU A 355 189.53 12.58 -3.50
CA GLU A 355 188.76 11.33 -3.52
C GLU A 355 187.73 11.24 -2.39
N ARG A 356 188.11 11.60 -1.15
CA ARG A 356 187.19 11.58 -0.01
C ARG A 356 185.97 12.48 -0.28
N LYS A 357 186.20 13.71 -0.75
CA LYS A 357 185.15 14.68 -1.11
C LYS A 357 184.29 14.19 -2.30
N CYS A 358 184.87 13.58 -3.33
CA CYS A 358 184.12 12.98 -4.43
C CYS A 358 183.20 11.84 -3.97
N ARG A 359 183.68 10.96 -3.08
CA ARG A 359 182.90 9.85 -2.50
C ARG A 359 181.74 10.37 -1.62
N GLU A 360 181.92 11.50 -0.92
CA GLU A 360 180.86 12.17 -0.15
C GLU A 360 179.78 12.79 -1.06
N VAL A 361 180.18 13.54 -2.09
CA VAL A 361 179.25 14.10 -3.09
C VAL A 361 178.44 12.99 -3.77
N GLN A 362 179.08 11.88 -4.16
CA GLN A 362 178.38 10.77 -4.82
C GLN A 362 177.38 10.08 -3.88
N LYS A 363 177.71 9.91 -2.59
CA LYS A 363 176.76 9.41 -1.57
C LYS A 363 175.55 10.34 -1.42
N ALA A 364 175.77 11.65 -1.31
CA ALA A 364 174.71 12.65 -1.20
C ALA A 364 173.82 12.67 -2.47
N GLN A 365 174.41 12.52 -3.65
CA GLN A 365 173.69 12.48 -4.92
C GLN A 365 172.80 11.23 -5.05
N VAL A 366 173.27 10.07 -4.57
CA VAL A 366 172.46 8.84 -4.49
C VAL A 366 171.32 8.98 -3.48
N GLN A 367 171.56 9.58 -2.31
CA GLN A 367 170.52 9.87 -1.33
C GLN A 367 169.44 10.81 -1.90
N LEU A 368 169.84 11.89 -2.59
CA LEU A 368 168.94 12.83 -3.26
C LEU A 368 168.10 12.13 -4.34
N GLN A 369 168.71 11.29 -5.18
CA GLN A 369 167.96 10.50 -6.18
C GLN A 369 166.95 9.54 -5.53
N ASN A 370 167.26 8.96 -4.38
CA ASN A 370 166.34 8.07 -3.67
C ASN A 370 165.19 8.86 -3.02
N LEU A 371 165.46 10.01 -2.40
CA LEU A 371 164.42 10.96 -1.94
C LEU A 371 163.49 11.39 -3.09
N ILE A 372 164.03 11.70 -4.27
CA ILE A 372 163.22 12.04 -5.46
C ILE A 372 162.34 10.86 -5.91
N LYS A 373 162.83 9.61 -5.83
CA LYS A 373 162.02 8.40 -6.10
C LYS A 373 160.92 8.22 -5.04
N GLU A 374 161.20 8.49 -3.77
CA GLU A 374 160.24 8.41 -2.67
C GLU A 374 159.13 9.46 -2.78
N ILE A 375 159.49 10.72 -3.08
CA ILE A 375 158.53 11.81 -3.35
C ILE A 375 157.61 11.43 -4.52
N LYS A 376 158.18 10.94 -5.64
CA LYS A 376 157.39 10.46 -6.78
C LYS A 376 156.47 9.29 -6.43
N ARG A 377 156.88 8.39 -5.53
CA ARG A 377 156.03 7.31 -4.98
C ARG A 377 154.87 7.88 -4.18
N LYS A 378 155.14 8.81 -3.26
CA LYS A 378 154.12 9.48 -2.43
C LYS A 378 153.16 10.33 -3.25
N ASP A 379 153.61 10.99 -4.32
CA ASP A 379 152.74 11.69 -5.27
C ASP A 379 151.80 10.75 -6.03
N LEU A 380 152.20 9.51 -6.28
CA LEU A 380 151.33 8.49 -6.88
C LEU A 380 150.31 7.97 -5.85
N GLU A 381 150.73 7.69 -4.61
CA GLU A 381 149.84 7.34 -3.49
C GLU A 381 148.79 8.45 -3.25
N ILE A 382 149.22 9.71 -3.14
CA ILE A 382 148.35 10.88 -2.96
C ILE A 382 147.38 11.04 -4.14
N ARG A 383 147.82 10.79 -5.39
CA ARG A 383 146.93 10.79 -6.56
C ARG A 383 145.91 9.65 -6.51
N GLN A 384 146.28 8.45 -6.03
CA GLN A 384 145.32 7.37 -5.80
C GLN A 384 144.32 7.72 -4.70
N CYS A 385 144.76 8.26 -3.55
CA CYS A 385 143.88 8.69 -2.46
C CYS A 385 142.94 9.82 -2.89
N LYS A 386 143.41 10.81 -3.67
CA LYS A 386 142.56 11.85 -4.27
C LYS A 386 141.53 11.26 -5.26
N LYS A 387 141.90 10.25 -6.06
CA LYS A 387 140.94 9.49 -6.90
C LYS A 387 139.90 8.72 -6.07
N ARG A 388 140.32 8.05 -4.99
CA ARG A 388 139.41 7.34 -4.04
C ARG A 388 138.43 8.29 -3.37
N LYS A 389 138.89 9.43 -2.81
CA LYS A 389 138.01 10.47 -2.24
C LYS A 389 136.97 10.96 -3.27
N ARG A 390 137.39 11.23 -4.51
CA ARG A 390 136.47 11.61 -5.61
C ARG A 390 135.52 10.49 -6.05
N LYS A 391 135.78 9.20 -5.75
CA LYS A 391 134.84 8.08 -5.99
C LYS A 391 133.79 8.06 -4.88
N ILE A 392 134.23 7.99 -3.62
CA ILE A 392 133.37 7.97 -2.43
C ILE A 392 132.45 9.21 -2.38
N GLN A 393 132.95 10.40 -2.70
CA GLN A 393 132.14 11.61 -2.72
C GLN A 393 131.02 11.57 -3.77
N ARG A 394 131.23 10.92 -4.93
CA ARG A 394 130.18 10.70 -5.93
C ARG A 394 129.19 9.62 -5.51
N GLU A 395 129.66 8.59 -4.82
CA GLU A 395 128.82 7.51 -4.27
C GLU A 395 127.89 8.07 -3.18
N VAL A 396 128.41 8.84 -2.22
CA VAL A 396 127.63 9.55 -1.20
C VAL A 396 126.64 10.54 -1.82
N GLN A 397 127.05 11.31 -2.84
CA GLN A 397 126.13 12.22 -3.55
C GLN A 397 125.04 11.45 -4.34
N GLY A 398 125.34 10.24 -4.82
CA GLY A 398 124.37 9.33 -5.40
C GLY A 398 123.36 8.83 -4.37
N PHE A 399 123.83 8.37 -3.20
CA PHE A 399 122.98 7.93 -2.11
C PHE A 399 122.08 9.05 -1.55
N SER A 400 122.57 10.30 -1.46
CA SER A 400 121.73 11.44 -1.09
C SER A 400 120.58 11.61 -2.07
N LYS A 401 120.87 11.71 -3.38
CA LYS A 401 119.83 11.86 -4.42
C LYS A 401 118.85 10.70 -4.43
N MET A 402 119.32 9.47 -4.19
CA MET A 402 118.48 8.29 -4.08
C MET A 402 117.57 8.35 -2.85
N HIS A 403 118.09 8.80 -1.69
CA HIS A 403 117.28 9.05 -0.50
C HIS A 403 116.24 10.13 -0.73
N ASP A 404 116.59 11.24 -1.39
CA ASP A 404 115.67 12.33 -1.69
C ASP A 404 114.52 11.88 -2.63
N VAL A 405 114.85 11.03 -3.62
CA VAL A 405 113.84 10.36 -4.46
C VAL A 405 112.95 9.44 -3.62
N ILE A 406 113.53 8.56 -2.78
CA ILE A 406 112.77 7.65 -1.91
C ILE A 406 111.85 8.42 -0.94
N GLN A 407 112.32 9.53 -0.38
CA GLN A 407 111.53 10.43 0.47
C GLN A 407 110.38 11.07 -0.33
N SER A 408 110.62 11.46 -1.59
CA SER A 408 109.57 11.99 -2.47
C SER A 408 108.52 10.93 -2.85
N GLU A 409 108.93 9.69 -3.14
CA GLU A 409 108.01 8.58 -3.42
C GLU A 409 107.24 8.16 -2.15
N LYS A 410 107.90 8.12 -0.99
CA LYS A 410 107.23 7.91 0.30
C LYS A 410 106.17 8.98 0.54
N ASN A 411 106.45 10.26 0.26
CA ASN A 411 105.49 11.35 0.41
C ASN A 411 104.33 11.23 -0.60
N LYS A 412 104.59 10.87 -1.86
CA LYS A 412 103.54 10.55 -2.85
C LYS A 412 102.65 9.41 -2.38
N CYS A 413 103.24 8.28 -1.95
CA CYS A 413 102.49 7.14 -1.42
C CYS A 413 101.69 7.49 -0.17
N THR A 414 102.24 8.29 0.74
CA THR A 414 101.52 8.78 1.95
C THR A 414 100.35 9.67 1.56
N ASN A 415 100.50 10.55 0.57
CA ASN A 415 99.42 11.38 0.05
C ASN A 415 98.34 10.56 -0.66
N LEU A 416 98.73 9.54 -1.44
CA LEU A 416 97.80 8.60 -2.06
C LEU A 416 97.02 7.77 -1.03
N VAL A 417 97.68 7.30 0.04
CA VAL A 417 97.03 6.63 1.17
C VAL A 417 96.06 7.57 1.88
N ASN A 418 96.45 8.81 2.16
CA ASN A 418 95.57 9.80 2.79
C ASN A 418 94.34 10.13 1.91
N ALA A 419 94.54 10.29 0.59
CA ALA A 419 93.44 10.50 -0.36
C ALA A 419 92.51 9.28 -0.47
N ALA A 420 93.06 8.07 -0.47
CA ALA A 420 92.29 6.82 -0.43
C ALA A 420 91.50 6.71 0.89
N GLN A 421 92.10 7.05 2.03
CA GLN A 421 91.45 7.03 3.34
C GLN A 421 90.31 8.07 3.43
N GLN A 422 90.50 9.25 2.83
CA GLN A 422 89.43 10.26 2.67
C GLN A 422 88.29 9.71 1.80
N LYS A 423 88.59 9.11 0.64
CA LYS A 423 87.58 8.49 -0.24
C LYS A 423 86.84 7.32 0.43
N ILE A 424 87.52 6.51 1.23
CA ILE A 424 86.90 5.46 2.06
C ILE A 424 85.95 6.09 3.09
N SER A 425 86.31 7.24 3.70
CA SER A 425 85.44 7.95 4.65
C SER A 425 84.22 8.59 3.97
N GLU A 426 84.38 9.16 2.78
CA GLU A 426 83.29 9.69 1.94
C GLU A 426 82.31 8.58 1.58
N ILE A 427 82.80 7.48 1.00
CA ILE A 427 81.98 6.32 0.61
C ILE A 427 81.26 5.73 1.82
N LYS A 428 81.94 5.59 2.97
CA LYS A 428 81.34 5.10 4.23
C LYS A 428 80.22 6.02 4.74
N ASN A 429 80.34 7.34 4.54
CA ASN A 429 79.28 8.29 4.89
C ASN A 429 78.13 8.27 3.88
N GLN A 430 78.41 8.15 2.58
CA GLN A 430 77.39 7.92 1.54
C GLN A 430 76.61 6.62 1.79
N THR A 431 77.28 5.51 2.14
CA THR A 431 76.65 4.23 2.49
C THR A 431 75.73 4.37 3.71
N LYS A 432 76.12 5.16 4.73
CA LYS A 432 75.24 5.47 5.88
C LYS A 432 74.02 6.29 5.47
N LEU A 433 74.18 7.31 4.63
CA LEU A 433 73.08 8.14 4.13
C LEU A 433 72.09 7.31 3.32
N LEU A 434 72.57 6.51 2.37
CA LEU A 434 71.76 5.56 1.60
C LEU A 434 71.09 4.51 2.50
N GLY A 435 71.76 4.02 3.54
CA GLY A 435 71.18 3.13 4.54
C GLY A 435 70.02 3.76 5.32
N ASN A 436 70.17 5.01 5.75
CA ASN A 436 69.12 5.80 6.40
C ASN A 436 67.95 6.08 5.44
N GLU A 437 68.25 6.38 4.17
CA GLU A 437 67.23 6.64 3.15
C GLU A 437 66.45 5.37 2.79
N ILE A 438 67.11 4.22 2.68
CA ILE A 438 66.46 2.90 2.56
C ILE A 438 65.58 2.61 3.79
N ALA A 439 66.01 2.96 5.00
CA ALA A 439 65.19 2.81 6.21
C ALA A 439 63.96 3.73 6.19
N ASN A 440 64.12 4.99 5.77
CA ASN A 440 63.02 5.94 5.59
C ASN A 440 62.02 5.48 4.52
N LEU A 441 62.51 5.02 3.36
CA LEU A 441 61.67 4.46 2.29
C LEU A 441 60.93 3.21 2.75
N ARG A 442 61.57 2.30 3.50
CA ARG A 442 60.90 1.14 4.13
C ARG A 442 59.80 1.58 5.11
N ASN A 443 60.05 2.57 5.96
CA ASN A 443 59.05 3.13 6.85
C ASN A 443 57.88 3.76 6.09
N ILE A 444 58.15 4.51 5.02
CA ILE A 444 57.12 5.08 4.13
C ILE A 444 56.28 3.97 3.50
N ILE A 445 56.92 2.93 2.93
CA ILE A 445 56.25 1.75 2.38
C ILE A 445 55.37 1.09 3.45
N MET A 446 55.90 0.79 4.64
CA MET A 446 55.11 0.18 5.73
C MET A 446 53.92 1.03 6.19
N THR A 447 54.02 2.37 6.17
CA THR A 447 52.86 3.24 6.48
C THR A 447 51.84 3.28 5.34
N LYS A 448 52.27 3.16 4.08
CA LYS A 448 51.39 3.03 2.90
C LYS A 448 50.70 1.66 2.90
N GLU A 449 51.42 0.58 3.18
CA GLU A 449 50.94 -0.80 3.36
C GLU A 449 49.81 -0.86 4.40
N ARG A 450 50.04 -0.29 5.60
CA ARG A 450 49.04 -0.20 6.67
C ARG A 450 47.81 0.63 6.28
N LYS A 451 47.99 1.68 5.47
CA LYS A 451 46.87 2.48 4.94
C LYS A 451 46.08 1.69 3.89
N LEU A 452 46.76 0.97 3.00
CA LEU A 452 46.18 0.12 1.97
C LEU A 452 45.38 -1.04 2.58
N GLN A 453 45.93 -1.75 3.56
CA GLN A 453 45.22 -2.78 4.33
C GLN A 453 43.97 -2.23 5.02
N LYS A 454 44.03 -1.04 5.65
CA LYS A 454 42.85 -0.39 6.24
C LYS A 454 41.78 -0.07 5.20
N GLN A 455 42.15 0.35 3.99
CA GLN A 455 41.19 0.56 2.90
C GLN A 455 40.63 -0.76 2.34
N HIS A 456 41.43 -1.82 2.21
CA HIS A 456 40.92 -3.14 1.82
C HIS A 456 39.92 -3.71 2.84
N LEU A 457 40.15 -3.54 4.14
CA LEU A 457 39.20 -3.94 5.18
C LEU A 457 37.90 -3.13 5.11
N LYS A 458 37.98 -1.80 4.91
CA LYS A 458 36.80 -0.95 4.66
C LYS A 458 36.03 -1.40 3.41
N ASN A 459 36.73 -1.63 2.30
CA ASN A 459 36.09 -2.04 1.04
C ASN A 459 35.42 -3.42 1.18
N LYS A 460 36.04 -4.39 1.87
CA LYS A 460 35.40 -5.68 2.18
C LYS A 460 34.13 -5.51 3.03
N ASN A 461 34.15 -4.64 4.04
CA ASN A 461 32.98 -4.34 4.85
C ASN A 461 31.88 -3.65 4.03
N ASN A 462 32.24 -2.66 3.21
CA ASN A 462 31.31 -1.98 2.33
C ASN A 462 30.67 -2.93 1.31
N VAL A 463 31.42 -3.90 0.76
CA VAL A 463 30.86 -4.94 -0.12
C VAL A 463 29.87 -5.83 0.64
N ALA A 464 30.22 -6.30 1.85
CA ALA A 464 29.32 -7.12 2.67
C ALA A 464 28.01 -6.39 3.02
N ILE A 465 28.09 -5.11 3.39
CA ILE A 465 26.91 -4.24 3.62
C ILE A 465 26.12 -4.02 2.32
N THR A 466 26.81 -3.81 1.20
CA THR A 466 26.17 -3.64 -0.12
C THR A 466 25.40 -4.89 -0.52
N ASP A 467 25.95 -6.07 -0.26
CA ASP A 467 25.33 -7.34 -0.62
C ASP A 467 24.23 -7.77 0.36
N SER A 468 24.29 -7.37 1.64
CA SER A 468 23.14 -7.50 2.55
C SER A 468 22.00 -6.58 2.10
N LEU A 469 22.27 -5.30 1.83
CA LEU A 469 21.29 -4.34 1.32
C LEU A 469 20.65 -4.80 0.00
N LYS A 470 21.43 -5.31 -0.98
CA LYS A 470 20.88 -5.92 -2.20
C LYS A 470 19.92 -7.08 -1.89
N ASN A 471 20.25 -7.92 -0.92
CA ASN A 471 19.39 -9.06 -0.55
C ASN A 471 18.13 -8.59 0.17
N ASP A 472 18.19 -7.53 0.97
CA ASP A 472 17.01 -6.95 1.61
C ASP A 472 16.12 -6.19 0.60
N CYS A 473 16.71 -5.46 -0.35
CA CYS A 473 15.99 -4.90 -1.50
C CYS A 473 15.30 -5.99 -2.34
N ARG A 474 15.92 -7.15 -2.54
CA ARG A 474 15.30 -8.31 -3.21
C ARG A 474 14.10 -8.86 -2.43
N LYS A 475 14.21 -9.03 -1.11
CA LYS A 475 13.08 -9.45 -0.25
C LYS A 475 11.92 -8.45 -0.32
N ILE A 476 12.22 -7.16 -0.28
CA ILE A 476 11.22 -6.09 -0.38
C ILE A 476 10.56 -6.12 -1.77
N ALA A 477 11.33 -6.27 -2.85
CA ALA A 477 10.78 -6.38 -4.21
C ALA A 477 9.89 -7.62 -4.39
N GLN A 478 10.28 -8.77 -3.83
CA GLN A 478 9.44 -9.97 -3.82
C GLN A 478 8.13 -9.74 -3.03
N SER A 479 8.23 -9.21 -1.81
CA SER A 479 7.06 -8.91 -0.97
C SER A 479 6.11 -7.91 -1.63
N MET A 480 6.65 -6.87 -2.30
CA MET A 480 5.85 -5.95 -3.12
C MET A 480 5.13 -6.68 -4.25
N HIS A 481 5.79 -7.60 -4.96
CA HIS A 481 5.18 -8.38 -6.03
C HIS A 481 4.05 -9.29 -5.51
N GLU A 482 4.28 -10.01 -4.42
CA GLU A 482 3.25 -10.84 -3.76
C GLU A 482 2.05 -10.02 -3.27
N MET A 483 2.26 -8.78 -2.82
CA MET A 483 1.19 -7.86 -2.44
C MET A 483 0.45 -7.29 -3.66
N GLU A 484 1.14 -7.12 -4.78
CA GLU A 484 0.55 -6.64 -6.03
C GLU A 484 -0.26 -7.74 -6.75
N GLU A 485 0.13 -9.01 -6.63
CA GLU A 485 -0.68 -10.17 -7.00
C GLU A 485 -1.94 -10.28 -6.13
N LYS A 486 -1.81 -10.18 -4.79
CA LYS A 486 -2.95 -10.14 -3.87
C LYS A 486 -3.92 -9.01 -4.21
N LYS A 487 -3.41 -7.81 -4.54
CA LYS A 487 -4.22 -6.67 -4.99
C LYS A 487 -4.97 -6.96 -6.30
N LYS A 488 -4.33 -7.60 -7.28
CA LYS A 488 -4.99 -8.00 -8.54
C LYS A 488 -6.10 -9.03 -8.28
N GLN A 489 -5.83 -10.01 -7.42
CA GLN A 489 -6.83 -11.03 -7.05
C GLN A 489 -8.03 -10.39 -6.31
N GLN A 490 -7.77 -9.46 -5.39
CA GLN A 490 -8.82 -8.67 -4.72
C GLN A 490 -9.61 -7.79 -5.70
N SER A 491 -8.99 -7.22 -6.74
CA SER A 491 -9.71 -6.49 -7.81
C SER A 491 -10.71 -7.41 -8.52
N LEU A 492 -10.26 -8.59 -8.94
CA LEU A 492 -11.12 -9.57 -9.62
C LEU A 492 -12.27 -10.06 -8.74
N ASP A 493 -12.04 -10.22 -7.43
CA ASP A 493 -13.10 -10.59 -6.49
C ASP A 493 -14.05 -9.43 -6.17
N LEU A 494 -13.57 -8.18 -6.16
CA LEU A 494 -14.43 -6.99 -6.10
C LEU A 494 -15.27 -6.83 -7.38
N GLU A 495 -14.71 -7.05 -8.56
CA GLU A 495 -15.43 -7.04 -9.84
C GLU A 495 -16.53 -8.12 -9.87
N ARG A 496 -16.24 -9.33 -9.39
CA ARG A 496 -17.23 -10.41 -9.22
C ARG A 496 -18.36 -10.03 -8.26
N LEU A 497 -18.02 -9.46 -7.10
CA LEU A 497 -19.00 -9.03 -6.10
C LEU A 497 -19.84 -7.86 -6.62
N ASN A 498 -19.24 -6.89 -7.32
CA ASN A 498 -19.95 -5.77 -7.92
C ASN A 498 -20.95 -6.26 -8.98
N ASN A 499 -20.54 -7.16 -9.89
CA ASN A 499 -21.44 -7.76 -10.87
C ASN A 499 -22.59 -8.54 -10.21
N MET A 500 -22.32 -9.24 -9.10
CA MET A 500 -23.37 -9.93 -8.32
C MET A 500 -24.34 -8.94 -7.67
N VAL A 501 -23.85 -7.82 -7.13
CA VAL A 501 -24.68 -6.74 -6.60
C VAL A 501 -25.56 -6.15 -7.70
N THR A 502 -25.01 -5.82 -8.87
CA THR A 502 -25.80 -5.29 -10.00
C THR A 502 -26.89 -6.27 -10.46
N CYS A 503 -26.61 -7.57 -10.55
CA CYS A 503 -27.64 -8.58 -10.82
C CYS A 503 -28.76 -8.59 -9.76
N ILE A 504 -28.41 -8.48 -8.47
CA ILE A 504 -29.39 -8.42 -7.37
C ILE A 504 -30.18 -7.11 -7.40
N GLU A 505 -29.55 -5.99 -7.77
CA GLU A 505 -30.23 -4.70 -7.97
C GLU A 505 -31.22 -4.76 -9.14
N GLU A 506 -30.86 -5.39 -10.25
CA GLU A 506 -31.76 -5.65 -11.39
C GLU A 506 -32.94 -6.56 -10.99
N GLU A 507 -32.70 -7.64 -10.25
CA GLU A 507 -33.76 -8.53 -9.74
C GLU A 507 -34.69 -7.79 -8.76
N MET A 508 -34.15 -6.99 -7.84
CA MET A 508 -34.90 -6.17 -6.90
C MET A 508 -35.73 -5.10 -7.61
N GLU A 509 -35.20 -4.49 -8.67
CA GLU A 509 -35.93 -3.49 -9.46
C GLU A 509 -37.02 -4.13 -10.33
N GLN A 510 -36.77 -5.31 -10.90
CA GLN A 510 -37.83 -6.13 -11.53
C GLN A 510 -38.92 -6.53 -10.53
N LEU A 511 -38.56 -6.79 -9.27
CA LEU A 511 -39.50 -7.13 -8.20
C LEU A 511 -40.33 -5.92 -7.77
N ARG A 512 -39.72 -4.74 -7.60
CA ARG A 512 -40.42 -3.46 -7.38
C ARG A 512 -41.43 -3.19 -8.49
N LYS A 513 -41.02 -3.27 -9.76
CA LYS A 513 -41.89 -3.15 -10.93
C LYS A 513 -43.00 -4.22 -11.05
N LYS A 514 -42.96 -5.30 -10.25
CA LYS A 514 -44.07 -6.27 -10.14
C LYS A 514 -45.03 -5.88 -9.01
N TYR A 515 -44.51 -5.48 -7.85
CA TYR A 515 -45.33 -4.97 -6.75
C TYR A 515 -46.09 -3.69 -7.10
N GLU A 516 -45.44 -2.74 -7.81
CA GLU A 516 -46.08 -1.50 -8.23
C GLU A 516 -47.30 -1.75 -9.12
N ARG A 517 -47.20 -2.65 -10.09
CA ARG A 517 -48.33 -3.07 -10.93
C ARG A 517 -49.44 -3.75 -10.12
N ALA A 518 -49.10 -4.64 -9.19
CA ALA A 518 -50.11 -5.26 -8.32
C ALA A 518 -50.86 -4.23 -7.45
N VAL A 519 -50.18 -3.15 -7.01
CA VAL A 519 -50.80 -2.04 -6.29
C VAL A 519 -51.65 -1.16 -7.22
N GLN A 520 -51.24 -0.95 -8.47
CA GLN A 520 -52.05 -0.28 -9.50
C GLN A 520 -53.32 -1.07 -9.80
N GLU A 521 -53.20 -2.36 -10.12
CA GLU A 521 -54.32 -3.30 -10.34
C GLU A 521 -55.30 -3.35 -9.14
N GLN A 522 -54.77 -3.35 -7.91
CA GLN A 522 -55.57 -3.27 -6.69
C GLN A 522 -56.30 -1.91 -6.56
N SER A 523 -55.64 -0.81 -6.93
CA SER A 523 -56.21 0.54 -6.84
C SER A 523 -57.31 0.75 -7.89
N GLU A 524 -57.11 0.29 -9.12
CA GLU A 524 -58.11 0.27 -10.19
C GLU A 524 -59.32 -0.60 -9.79
N SER A 525 -59.07 -1.79 -9.24
CA SER A 525 -60.14 -2.66 -8.71
C SER A 525 -60.91 -2.01 -7.56
N GLY A 526 -60.23 -1.25 -6.70
CA GLY A 526 -60.84 -0.51 -5.59
C GLY A 526 -61.66 0.71 -6.03
N LEU A 527 -61.29 1.35 -7.14
CA LEU A 527 -62.10 2.39 -7.78
C LEU A 527 -63.36 1.77 -8.39
N LEU A 528 -63.22 0.71 -9.21
CA LEU A 528 -64.36 0.00 -9.81
C LEU A 528 -65.34 -0.59 -8.80
N LEU A 529 -64.87 -0.93 -7.58
CA LEU A 529 -65.74 -1.32 -6.47
C LEU A 529 -66.53 -0.12 -5.93
N ARG A 530 -65.85 1.02 -5.69
CA ARG A 530 -66.50 2.25 -5.22
C ARG A 530 -67.52 2.78 -6.23
N ASP A 531 -67.18 2.80 -7.52
CA ASP A 531 -68.09 3.21 -8.59
C ASP A 531 -69.40 2.41 -8.53
N ARG A 532 -69.32 1.11 -8.21
CA ARG A 532 -70.48 0.23 -8.00
C ARG A 532 -71.20 0.42 -6.67
N GLU A 533 -70.50 0.77 -5.59
CA GLU A 533 -71.12 1.17 -4.32
C GLU A 533 -71.91 2.48 -4.50
N GLU A 534 -71.40 3.42 -5.31
CA GLU A 534 -72.09 4.66 -5.70
C GLU A 534 -73.29 4.37 -6.62
N GLU A 535 -73.16 3.50 -7.63
CA GLU A 535 -74.29 3.00 -8.43
C GLU A 535 -75.40 2.38 -7.56
N LEU A 536 -75.02 1.55 -6.58
CA LEU A 536 -75.96 0.91 -5.65
C LEU A 536 -76.64 1.93 -4.74
N CYS A 537 -75.93 2.93 -4.22
CA CYS A 537 -76.54 4.00 -3.43
C CYS A 537 -77.59 4.77 -4.24
N ILE A 538 -77.25 5.15 -5.48
CA ILE A 538 -78.17 5.81 -6.42
C ILE A 538 -79.39 4.92 -6.73
N LEU A 539 -79.24 3.59 -6.79
CA LEU A 539 -80.34 2.66 -6.95
C LEU A 539 -81.23 2.55 -5.70
N TYR A 540 -80.66 2.51 -4.49
CA TYR A 540 -81.43 2.54 -3.25
C TYR A 540 -82.21 3.84 -3.09
N GLU A 541 -81.64 5.00 -3.42
CA GLU A 541 -82.37 6.28 -3.43
C GLU A 541 -83.54 6.26 -4.42
N LYS A 542 -83.35 5.71 -5.62
CA LYS A 542 -84.43 5.54 -6.61
C LYS A 542 -85.54 4.61 -6.13
N ILE A 543 -85.19 3.49 -5.48
CA ILE A 543 -86.17 2.56 -4.89
C ILE A 543 -86.94 3.27 -3.76
N ASN A 544 -86.26 3.96 -2.85
CA ASN A 544 -86.91 4.71 -1.76
C ASN A 544 -87.86 5.80 -2.28
N MET A 545 -87.47 6.53 -3.33
CA MET A 545 -88.36 7.50 -4.00
C MET A 545 -89.57 6.82 -4.63
N GLN A 546 -89.39 5.68 -5.30
CA GLN A 546 -90.49 4.91 -5.90
C GLN A 546 -91.43 4.34 -4.83
N GLU A 547 -90.92 3.79 -3.73
CA GLU A 547 -91.75 3.34 -2.61
C GLU A 547 -92.58 4.47 -2.01
N MET A 548 -92.00 5.66 -1.81
CA MET A 548 -92.75 6.82 -1.30
C MET A 548 -93.82 7.30 -2.29
N LEU A 549 -93.57 7.25 -3.61
CA LEU A 549 -94.58 7.53 -4.62
C LEU A 549 -95.71 6.48 -4.63
N CYS A 550 -95.38 5.20 -4.52
CA CYS A 550 -96.37 4.12 -4.40
C CYS A 550 -97.24 4.29 -3.14
N ARG A 551 -96.63 4.51 -1.97
CA ARG A 551 -97.35 4.73 -0.69
C ARG A 551 -98.28 5.94 -0.76
N ASN A 552 -97.86 7.03 -1.42
CA ASN A 552 -98.73 8.20 -1.65
C ASN A 552 -99.90 7.84 -2.57
N GLY A 553 -99.66 7.09 -3.65
CA GLY A 553 -100.70 6.58 -4.54
C GLY A 553 -101.70 5.65 -3.83
N ASP A 554 -101.23 4.76 -2.97
CA ASP A 554 -102.08 3.88 -2.15
C ASP A 554 -102.98 4.69 -1.20
N ILE A 555 -102.49 5.78 -0.62
CA ILE A 555 -103.28 6.69 0.22
C ILE A 555 -104.34 7.41 -0.62
N GLU A 556 -103.99 7.92 -1.81
CA GLU A 556 -104.96 8.54 -2.72
C GLU A 556 -106.05 7.55 -3.18
N ILE A 557 -105.67 6.30 -3.49
CA ILE A 557 -106.59 5.21 -3.83
C ILE A 557 -107.52 4.91 -2.65
N GLN A 558 -107.01 4.80 -1.42
CA GLN A 558 -107.82 4.59 -0.22
C GLN A 558 -108.86 5.70 -0.02
N VAL A 559 -108.46 6.98 -0.17
CA VAL A 559 -109.38 8.13 -0.09
C VAL A 559 -110.46 8.07 -1.18
N LEU A 560 -110.12 7.63 -2.39
CA LEU A 560 -111.08 7.41 -3.47
C LEU A 560 -112.03 6.23 -3.18
N ASP A 561 -111.54 5.13 -2.60
CA ASP A 561 -112.36 3.97 -2.24
C ASP A 561 -113.30 4.27 -1.06
N GLU A 562 -112.87 5.07 -0.08
CA GLU A 562 -113.77 5.59 0.97
C GLU A 562 -114.87 6.48 0.38
N LYS A 563 -114.52 7.36 -0.57
CA LYS A 563 -115.48 8.20 -1.30
C LYS A 563 -116.46 7.34 -2.11
N ILE A 564 -115.98 6.27 -2.75
CA ILE A 564 -116.82 5.29 -3.45
C ILE A 564 -117.72 4.53 -2.47
N ARG A 565 -117.21 4.12 -1.30
CA ARG A 565 -117.98 3.45 -0.22
C ARG A 565 -119.09 4.36 0.32
N PHE A 566 -118.80 5.64 0.54
CA PHE A 566 -119.76 6.66 0.96
C PHE A 566 -120.84 6.90 -0.10
N LEU A 567 -120.47 6.95 -1.38
CA LEU A 567 -121.43 7.03 -2.49
C LEU A 567 -122.30 5.76 -2.61
N LYS A 568 -121.72 4.56 -2.45
CA LYS A 568 -122.44 3.28 -2.38
C LYS A 568 -123.47 3.28 -1.23
N LEU A 569 -123.11 3.81 -0.06
CA LEU A 569 -124.04 3.99 1.08
C LEU A 569 -125.16 5.00 0.78
N LYS A 570 -124.86 6.16 0.17
CA LYS A 570 -125.89 7.12 -0.28
C LYS A 570 -126.86 6.51 -1.29
N VAL A 571 -126.36 5.70 -2.23
CA VAL A 571 -127.19 4.97 -3.20
C VAL A 571 -128.04 3.90 -2.51
N ALA A 572 -127.51 3.18 -1.52
CA ALA A 572 -128.26 2.21 -0.74
C ALA A 572 -129.40 2.87 0.06
N GLU A 573 -129.13 4.01 0.71
CA GLU A 573 -130.16 4.77 1.43
C GLU A 573 -131.22 5.35 0.49
N LYS A 574 -130.85 5.88 -0.68
CA LYS A 574 -131.84 6.32 -1.68
C LYS A 574 -132.67 5.16 -2.23
N LYS A 575 -132.08 3.97 -2.42
CA LYS A 575 -132.83 2.74 -2.73
C LYS A 575 -133.76 2.31 -1.59
N ARG A 576 -133.38 2.50 -0.32
CA ARG A 576 -134.25 2.26 0.85
C ARG A 576 -135.44 3.24 0.86
N GLN A 577 -135.19 4.53 0.64
CA GLN A 577 -136.23 5.57 0.56
C GLN A 577 -137.22 5.26 -0.58
N ILE A 578 -136.74 4.90 -1.77
CA ILE A 578 -137.61 4.48 -2.90
C ILE A 578 -138.45 3.24 -2.53
N LYS A 579 -137.86 2.22 -1.90
CA LYS A 579 -138.60 1.04 -1.43
C LYS A 579 -139.68 1.37 -0.39
N LEU A 580 -139.45 2.36 0.48
CA LEU A 580 -140.45 2.84 1.44
C LEU A 580 -141.60 3.58 0.72
N TRP A 581 -141.29 4.51 -0.18
CA TRP A 581 -142.31 5.21 -0.98
C TRP A 581 -143.15 4.24 -1.83
N LEU A 582 -142.54 3.21 -2.43
CA LEU A 582 -143.26 2.16 -3.16
C LEU A 582 -144.19 1.32 -2.27
N LYS A 583 -143.91 1.19 -0.96
CA LYS A 583 -144.82 0.55 0.01
C LYS A 583 -145.97 1.45 0.47
N VAL A 584 -145.79 2.78 0.43
CA VAL A 584 -146.85 3.76 0.74
C VAL A 584 -147.76 4.03 -0.46
N LEU A 585 -147.25 3.82 -1.69
CA LEU A 585 -147.98 4.05 -2.94
C LEU A 585 -149.35 3.34 -3.04
N PRO A 586 -149.55 2.07 -2.59
CA PRO A 586 -150.86 1.43 -2.56
C PRO A 586 -151.82 2.18 -1.64
N MET A 587 -151.45 2.45 -0.37
CA MET A 587 -152.30 3.21 0.54
C MET A 587 -152.66 4.60 0.00
N LYS A 588 -151.77 5.26 -0.75
CA LYS A 588 -152.13 6.50 -1.45
C LYS A 588 -153.19 6.25 -2.52
N LYS A 589 -153.05 5.21 -3.36
CA LYS A 589 -154.06 4.86 -4.37
C LYS A 589 -155.40 4.45 -3.76
N ASP A 590 -155.38 3.74 -2.64
CA ASP A 590 -156.58 3.33 -1.90
C ASP A 590 -157.28 4.55 -1.30
N LEU A 591 -156.51 5.51 -0.74
CA LEU A 591 -157.01 6.81 -0.29
C LEU A 591 -157.52 7.68 -1.45
N ASP A 592 -156.81 7.75 -2.58
CA ASP A 592 -157.24 8.48 -3.78
C ASP A 592 -158.57 7.89 -4.32
N ALA A 593 -158.70 6.55 -4.33
CA ALA A 593 -159.94 5.85 -4.70
C ALA A 593 -161.06 6.07 -3.69
N HIS A 594 -160.77 6.06 -2.38
CA HIS A 594 -161.72 6.43 -1.34
C HIS A 594 -162.16 7.89 -1.47
N VAL A 595 -161.27 8.81 -1.85
CA VAL A 595 -161.63 10.21 -2.15
C VAL A 595 -162.56 10.28 -3.36
N VAL A 596 -162.32 9.53 -4.44
CA VAL A 596 -163.25 9.45 -5.58
C VAL A 596 -164.62 8.88 -5.17
N VAL A 597 -164.65 7.81 -4.37
CA VAL A 597 -165.91 7.24 -3.84
C VAL A 597 -166.63 8.23 -2.93
N LEU A 598 -165.91 8.90 -2.02
CA LEU A 598 -166.44 9.96 -1.16
C LEU A 598 -166.90 11.18 -1.96
N GLN A 599 -166.31 11.46 -3.13
CA GLN A 599 -166.70 12.57 -3.99
C GLN A 599 -167.93 12.24 -4.84
N ILE A 600 -168.14 10.97 -5.19
CA ILE A 600 -169.40 10.45 -5.76
C ILE A 600 -170.50 10.40 -4.69
N GLN A 601 -170.19 9.92 -3.49
CA GLN A 601 -171.12 9.98 -2.35
C GLN A 601 -171.43 11.43 -1.98
N TYR A 602 -170.46 12.35 -2.05
CA TYR A 602 -170.68 13.76 -1.84
C TYR A 602 -171.51 14.41 -2.95
N SER A 603 -171.41 14.00 -4.22
CA SER A 603 -172.32 14.50 -5.26
C SER A 603 -173.75 13.99 -5.05
N GLN A 604 -173.93 12.71 -4.75
CA GLN A 604 -175.23 12.12 -4.37
C GLN A 604 -175.82 12.81 -3.12
N CYS A 605 -175.00 13.00 -2.08
CA CYS A 605 -175.38 13.74 -0.89
C CYS A 605 -175.58 15.23 -1.16
N LYS A 606 -174.93 15.84 -2.17
CA LYS A 606 -175.15 17.23 -2.56
C LYS A 606 -176.45 17.41 -3.32
N ASP A 607 -176.86 16.45 -4.15
CA ASP A 607 -178.18 16.48 -4.79
C ASP A 607 -179.29 16.15 -3.79
N ARG A 608 -179.03 15.26 -2.82
CA ARG A 608 -179.89 15.05 -1.65
C ARG A 608 -179.91 16.25 -0.69
N ILE A 609 -178.81 17.00 -0.59
CA ILE A 609 -178.74 18.26 0.14
C ILE A 609 -179.49 19.36 -0.62
N LYS A 610 -179.50 19.43 -1.95
CA LYS A 610 -180.43 20.33 -2.68
C LYS A 610 -181.90 20.00 -2.39
N GLN A 611 -182.24 18.70 -2.36
CA GLN A 611 -183.58 18.23 -1.96
C GLN A 611 -183.89 18.62 -0.50
N MET A 612 -182.89 18.59 0.38
CA MET A 612 -183.05 18.98 1.79
C MET A 612 -182.90 20.49 2.03
N GLU A 613 -182.24 21.26 1.16
CA GLU A 613 -182.16 22.73 1.17
C GLU A 613 -183.52 23.31 0.82
N ALA A 614 -184.24 22.68 -0.13
CA ALA A 614 -185.67 22.91 -0.36
C ALA A 614 -186.58 22.54 0.84
N THR A 615 -186.04 21.91 1.89
CA THR A 615 -186.71 21.72 3.20
C THR A 615 -186.08 22.50 4.35
N PHE A 616 -184.84 22.98 4.21
CA PHE A 616 -184.08 23.76 5.19
C PHE A 616 -184.15 25.28 4.93
N THR A 617 -184.90 25.72 3.93
CA THR A 617 -185.41 27.10 3.84
C THR A 617 -186.39 27.46 4.95
N ASP A 618 -186.76 26.52 5.84
CA ASP A 618 -187.47 26.77 7.10
C ASP A 618 -186.43 26.95 8.26
N PRO A 619 -186.22 28.17 8.81
CA PRO A 619 -184.93 28.51 9.43
C PRO A 619 -184.96 28.77 10.96
N MET A 620 -184.85 27.72 11.81
CA MET A 620 -184.64 27.88 13.27
C MET A 620 -183.80 26.76 13.93
N ASN A 621 -182.52 27.02 14.24
CA ASN A 621 -181.83 26.71 15.53
C ASN A 621 -180.29 26.91 15.52
N GLU A 622 -179.69 27.12 16.71
CA GLU A 622 -178.24 27.38 16.93
C GLU A 622 -177.69 26.63 18.17
N THR A 623 -176.37 26.32 18.24
CA THR A 623 -175.45 26.24 19.44
C THR A 623 -174.14 25.45 19.21
N ARG A 624 -172.91 25.98 19.48
CA ARG A 624 -171.61 25.24 19.25
C ARG A 624 -170.25 25.75 19.91
N LYS A 625 -169.84 25.28 21.12
CA LYS A 625 -168.43 24.98 21.69
C LYS A 625 -167.35 26.05 22.16
N ARG A 626 -166.35 25.68 23.06
CA ARG A 626 -164.97 26.32 23.34
C ARG A 626 -163.90 25.67 24.35
N ASP A 627 -162.64 26.22 24.53
CA ASP A 627 -161.29 25.61 24.99
C ASP A 627 -160.17 26.53 25.77
N LEU A 628 -158.91 26.08 26.22
CA LEU A 628 -157.88 26.75 27.19
C LEU A 628 -156.26 26.52 27.08
N GLY A 629 -155.31 26.98 28.01
CA GLY A 629 -153.75 26.96 27.96
C GLY A 629 -152.79 27.15 29.27
N GLY A 630 -151.40 27.38 29.24
CA GLY A 630 -150.35 27.36 30.39
C GLY A 630 -148.87 28.06 30.34
N THR A 631 -147.85 27.87 31.28
CA THR A 631 -146.56 28.71 31.58
C THR A 631 -145.19 28.07 32.21
N ASP A 632 -144.05 28.81 32.56
CA ASP A 632 -142.57 28.34 32.86
C ASP A 632 -141.57 29.14 33.90
N LEU A 633 -140.19 28.91 34.02
CA LEU A 633 -139.11 29.25 35.10
C LEU A 633 -137.86 30.24 34.81
N SER A 634 -136.83 30.47 35.72
CA SER A 634 -135.94 31.72 35.83
C SER A 634 -134.35 31.68 36.03
N PRO A 635 -133.55 32.81 35.93
CA PRO A 635 -132.07 32.81 35.66
C PRO A 635 -130.92 33.13 36.68
N PRO A 636 -131.04 33.77 37.87
CA PRO A 636 -129.89 34.43 38.55
C PRO A 636 -128.79 33.51 39.11
N GLU A 637 -129.04 32.20 39.16
CA GLU A 637 -128.13 31.20 39.72
C GLU A 637 -126.92 30.90 38.79
N LEU A 638 -127.02 31.25 37.51
CA LEU A 638 -125.96 31.05 36.51
C LEU A 638 -124.70 31.88 36.78
N LEU A 639 -124.83 33.14 37.19
CA LEU A 639 -123.70 34.09 37.27
C LEU A 639 -122.66 33.69 38.34
N LYS A 640 -123.12 33.29 39.53
CA LYS A 640 -122.24 32.84 40.63
C LYS A 640 -121.37 31.63 40.28
N LYS A 641 -121.70 30.88 39.21
CA LYS A 641 -120.92 29.72 38.78
C LYS A 641 -119.76 30.07 37.86
N ILE A 642 -119.77 31.27 37.26
CA ILE A 642 -118.73 31.74 36.34
C ILE A 642 -117.52 32.28 37.12
N GLU A 643 -117.74 33.21 38.06
CA GLU A 643 -116.68 33.87 38.85
C GLU A 643 -115.76 32.89 39.59
N GLN A 644 -116.27 31.72 39.98
CA GLN A 644 -115.47 30.67 40.64
C GLN A 644 -114.39 30.05 39.73
N LEU A 645 -114.65 29.94 38.43
CA LEU A 645 -113.77 29.24 37.49
C LEU A 645 -112.61 30.12 37.02
N GLU A 646 -112.80 31.44 37.00
CA GLU A 646 -111.79 32.41 36.55
C GLU A 646 -110.62 32.50 37.55
N VAL A 647 -110.90 32.39 38.86
CA VAL A 647 -109.88 32.40 39.92
C VAL A 647 -109.00 31.13 39.91
N GLU A 648 -109.57 29.98 39.57
CA GLU A 648 -108.81 28.72 39.47
C GLU A 648 -107.86 28.69 38.25
N LEU A 649 -108.18 29.45 37.19
CA LEU A 649 -107.35 29.53 35.97
C LEU A 649 -106.02 30.23 36.24
N VAL A 650 -106.05 31.43 36.82
CA VAL A 650 -104.84 32.26 37.06
C VAL A 650 -103.82 31.53 37.93
N GLN A 651 -104.26 30.79 38.94
CA GLN A 651 -103.39 29.99 39.83
C GLN A 651 -102.73 28.77 39.16
N LYS A 652 -103.08 28.47 37.90
CA LYS A 652 -102.43 27.45 37.06
C LYS A 652 -101.39 28.07 36.12
N GLU A 653 -101.66 29.27 35.62
CA GLU A 653 -100.78 29.98 34.69
C GLU A 653 -99.46 30.39 35.37
N GLU A 654 -99.52 30.92 36.60
CA GLU A 654 -98.31 31.27 37.38
C GLU A 654 -97.36 30.07 37.56
N LYS A 655 -97.92 28.87 37.77
CA LYS A 655 -97.15 27.64 38.03
C LYS A 655 -96.55 27.02 36.77
N LEU A 656 -97.04 27.36 35.58
CA LEU A 656 -96.39 26.97 34.33
C LEU A 656 -95.11 27.78 34.10
N LEU A 657 -95.17 29.09 34.37
CA LEU A 657 -94.01 29.99 34.19
C LEU A 657 -92.82 29.63 35.11
N GLU A 658 -93.08 29.14 36.34
CA GLU A 658 -92.02 28.62 37.21
C GLU A 658 -91.36 27.34 36.66
N ILE A 659 -92.13 26.48 36.01
CA ILE A 659 -91.65 25.22 35.42
C ILE A 659 -90.82 25.48 34.15
N ASP A 660 -91.28 26.39 33.28
CA ASP A 660 -90.58 26.74 32.04
C ASP A 660 -89.20 27.37 32.33
N LEU A 661 -89.11 28.22 33.36
CA LEU A 661 -87.84 28.83 33.79
C LEU A 661 -86.84 27.78 34.30
N LEU A 662 -87.30 26.75 35.01
CA LEU A 662 -86.46 25.63 35.45
C LEU A 662 -86.03 24.76 34.26
N TYR A 663 -86.92 24.56 33.27
CA TYR A 663 -86.62 23.79 32.06
C TYR A 663 -85.52 24.44 31.20
N GLU A 664 -85.54 25.77 31.02
CA GLU A 664 -84.44 26.47 30.33
C GLU A 664 -83.10 26.27 31.03
N GLN A 665 -83.04 26.39 32.37
CA GLN A 665 -81.79 26.25 33.12
C GLN A 665 -81.22 24.82 33.05
N VAL A 666 -82.08 23.81 33.18
CA VAL A 666 -81.68 22.40 33.03
C VAL A 666 -81.20 22.11 31.61
N SER A 667 -81.86 22.67 30.59
CA SER A 667 -81.47 22.51 29.19
C SER A 667 -80.09 23.12 28.92
N GLN A 668 -79.86 24.38 29.33
CA GLN A 668 -78.57 25.06 29.16
C GLN A 668 -77.41 24.35 29.89
N LEU A 669 -77.65 23.75 31.05
CA LEU A 669 -76.64 22.94 31.75
C LEU A 669 -76.38 21.62 31.00
N THR A 670 -77.43 20.96 30.52
CA THR A 670 -77.33 19.71 29.75
C THR A 670 -76.55 19.91 28.46
N ASP A 671 -76.83 20.96 27.69
CA ASP A 671 -76.12 21.27 26.44
C ASP A 671 -74.64 21.58 26.66
N ARG A 672 -74.28 22.28 27.75
CA ARG A 672 -72.87 22.54 28.11
C ARG A 672 -72.13 21.23 28.43
N ILE A 673 -72.74 20.36 29.22
CA ILE A 673 -72.18 19.03 29.51
C ILE A 673 -72.04 18.22 28.22
N HIS A 674 -73.05 18.26 27.34
CA HIS A 674 -73.06 17.53 26.09
C HIS A 674 -72.05 18.07 25.06
N ALA A 675 -71.74 19.37 25.09
CA ALA A 675 -70.67 19.98 24.30
C ALA A 675 -69.28 19.54 24.79
N MET A 676 -69.02 19.61 26.10
CA MET A 676 -67.75 19.13 26.69
C MET A 676 -67.55 17.62 26.45
N ALA A 677 -68.62 16.83 26.54
CA ALA A 677 -68.61 15.39 26.23
C ALA A 677 -68.49 15.08 24.73
N LYS A 678 -68.65 16.07 23.84
CA LYS A 678 -68.38 15.95 22.40
C LYS A 678 -66.94 16.32 22.06
N SER A 679 -66.37 17.37 22.64
CA SER A 679 -64.96 17.73 22.41
C SER A 679 -64.01 16.64 22.94
N GLY A 680 -64.17 16.22 24.21
CA GLY A 680 -63.28 15.22 24.82
C GLY A 680 -63.32 13.83 24.18
N LYS A 681 -64.32 13.51 23.33
CA LYS A 681 -64.36 12.27 22.55
C LYS A 681 -63.28 12.24 21.45
N GLN A 682 -62.93 13.38 20.88
CA GLN A 682 -61.92 13.45 19.82
C GLN A 682 -60.54 13.11 20.40
N ASP A 683 -60.19 13.72 21.54
CA ASP A 683 -58.93 13.51 22.25
C ASP A 683 -58.84 12.09 22.82
N MET A 684 -59.93 11.57 23.39
CA MET A 684 -59.99 10.19 23.89
C MET A 684 -59.87 9.15 22.77
N LEU A 685 -60.39 9.43 21.57
CA LEU A 685 -60.21 8.57 20.40
C LEU A 685 -58.74 8.54 19.95
N LEU A 686 -58.08 9.71 19.87
CA LEU A 686 -56.67 9.82 19.51
C LEU A 686 -55.75 9.14 20.55
N LEU A 687 -56.08 9.27 21.84
CA LEU A 687 -55.38 8.57 22.92
C LEU A 687 -55.58 7.05 22.82
N ALA A 688 -56.80 6.58 22.54
CA ALA A 688 -57.07 5.15 22.33
C ALA A 688 -56.36 4.60 21.09
N GLN A 689 -56.29 5.36 19.99
CA GLN A 689 -55.55 4.98 18.79
C GLN A 689 -54.05 4.88 19.06
N THR A 690 -53.43 5.91 19.65
CA THR A 690 -52.00 5.90 19.98
C THR A 690 -51.63 4.82 21.00
N MET A 691 -52.46 4.57 22.01
CA MET A 691 -52.31 3.45 22.96
C MET A 691 -52.34 2.08 22.27
N ASN A 692 -53.27 1.87 21.34
CA ASN A 692 -53.33 0.63 20.54
C ASN A 692 -52.11 0.50 19.60
N GLU A 693 -51.63 1.60 19.02
CA GLU A 693 -50.45 1.63 18.16
C GLU A 693 -49.17 1.25 18.92
N LEU A 694 -49.02 1.74 20.16
CA LEU A 694 -47.94 1.37 21.07
C LEU A 694 -48.07 -0.10 21.50
N GLN A 695 -49.27 -0.57 21.86
CA GLN A 695 -49.49 -1.96 22.23
C GLN A 695 -49.20 -2.92 21.07
N ARG A 696 -49.50 -2.51 19.82
CA ARG A 696 -49.14 -3.26 18.59
C ARG A 696 -47.63 -3.36 18.43
N LYS A 697 -46.92 -2.22 18.48
CA LYS A 697 -45.44 -2.17 18.41
C LYS A 697 -44.78 -3.00 19.51
N LEU A 698 -45.32 -2.96 20.73
CA LEU A 698 -44.83 -3.75 21.87
C LEU A 698 -45.01 -5.25 21.61
N LYS A 699 -46.21 -5.71 21.24
CA LYS A 699 -46.47 -7.12 20.87
C LYS A 699 -45.57 -7.60 19.73
N GLU A 700 -45.33 -6.75 18.74
CA GLU A 700 -44.45 -7.04 17.60
C GLU A 700 -42.98 -7.16 18.00
N LYS A 701 -42.50 -6.30 18.91
CA LYS A 701 -41.16 -6.41 19.52
C LYS A 701 -41.03 -7.62 20.45
N THR A 702 -42.04 -7.95 21.25
CA THR A 702 -42.07 -9.19 22.04
C THR A 702 -42.00 -10.42 21.14
N LYS A 703 -42.69 -10.44 19.99
CA LYS A 703 -42.61 -11.52 19.02
C LYS A 703 -41.23 -11.64 18.37
N GLN A 704 -40.58 -10.53 18.04
CA GLN A 704 -39.19 -10.51 17.56
C GLN A 704 -38.22 -11.07 18.63
N MET A 705 -38.38 -10.66 19.89
CA MET A 705 -37.59 -11.19 21.01
C MET A 705 -37.81 -12.69 21.23
N MET A 706 -39.06 -13.16 21.18
CA MET A 706 -39.38 -14.59 21.29
C MET A 706 -38.78 -15.41 20.14
N ALA A 707 -38.74 -14.87 18.91
CA ALA A 707 -38.07 -15.53 17.79
C ALA A 707 -36.55 -15.63 18.03
N LEU A 708 -35.88 -14.55 18.45
CA LEU A 708 -34.45 -14.57 18.75
C LEU A 708 -34.10 -15.50 19.93
N VAL A 709 -34.96 -15.61 20.94
CA VAL A 709 -34.81 -16.56 22.05
C VAL A 709 -35.03 -18.01 21.59
N ALA A 710 -35.97 -18.25 20.67
CA ALA A 710 -36.16 -19.58 20.05
C ALA A 710 -34.97 -19.97 19.16
N GLU A 711 -34.40 -19.03 18.40
CA GLU A 711 -33.18 -19.24 17.63
C GLU A 711 -31.98 -19.51 18.53
N LEU A 712 -31.73 -18.68 19.56
CA LEU A 712 -30.64 -18.89 20.53
C LEU A 712 -30.76 -20.24 21.23
N SER A 713 -31.94 -20.63 21.73
CA SER A 713 -32.14 -21.93 22.37
C SER A 713 -31.98 -23.10 21.37
N MET A 714 -32.38 -22.94 20.10
CA MET A 714 -32.09 -23.93 19.05
C MET A 714 -30.58 -24.05 18.77
N LYS A 715 -29.84 -22.93 18.71
CA LYS A 715 -28.38 -22.92 18.51
C LYS A 715 -27.65 -23.53 19.71
N GLN A 716 -28.06 -23.21 20.93
CA GLN A 716 -27.55 -23.82 22.17
C GLN A 716 -27.80 -25.33 22.20
N ALA A 717 -29.02 -25.78 21.89
CA ALA A 717 -29.35 -27.21 21.82
C ALA A 717 -28.55 -27.94 20.73
N LEU A 718 -28.28 -27.29 19.60
CA LEU A 718 -27.43 -27.82 18.53
C LEU A 718 -25.95 -27.88 18.94
N ALA A 719 -25.43 -26.86 19.63
CA ALA A 719 -24.07 -26.86 20.18
C ALA A 719 -23.88 -27.96 21.23
N ILE A 720 -24.85 -28.16 22.13
CA ILE A 720 -24.84 -29.24 23.13
C ILE A 720 -24.86 -30.61 22.43
N LYS A 721 -25.66 -30.79 21.37
CA LYS A 721 -25.65 -32.02 20.56
C LYS A 721 -24.31 -32.27 19.88
N LEU A 722 -23.70 -31.26 19.26
CA LEU A 722 -22.38 -31.40 18.62
C LEU A 722 -21.26 -31.69 19.64
N GLN A 723 -21.31 -31.07 20.83
CA GLN A 723 -20.40 -31.41 21.93
C GLN A 723 -20.59 -32.85 22.41
N GLN A 724 -21.83 -33.35 22.45
CA GLN A 724 -22.08 -34.75 22.80
C GLN A 724 -21.58 -35.69 21.70
N GLU A 725 -21.88 -35.42 20.43
CA GLU A 725 -21.33 -36.20 19.30
C GLU A 725 -19.81 -36.21 19.29
N MET A 726 -19.14 -35.10 19.64
CA MET A 726 -17.69 -35.08 19.80
C MET A 726 -17.23 -36.01 20.92
N ARG A 727 -17.82 -35.92 22.12
CA ARG A 727 -17.49 -36.80 23.25
C ARG A 727 -17.75 -38.28 22.91
N ASP A 728 -18.85 -38.59 22.23
CA ASP A 728 -19.20 -39.95 21.83
C ASP A 728 -18.20 -40.49 20.79
N LYS A 729 -17.80 -39.67 19.81
CA LYS A 729 -16.78 -40.02 18.79
C LYS A 729 -15.38 -40.12 19.39
N GLU A 730 -15.04 -39.30 20.39
CA GLU A 730 -13.79 -39.38 21.15
C GLU A 730 -13.74 -40.66 22.00
N GLN A 731 -14.81 -40.99 22.73
CA GLN A 731 -14.92 -42.24 23.51
C GLN A 731 -14.87 -43.47 22.60
N PHE A 732 -15.53 -43.42 21.43
CA PHE A 732 -15.44 -44.45 20.41
C PHE A 732 -14.01 -44.60 19.87
N LEU A 733 -13.33 -43.50 19.52
CA LEU A 733 -11.93 -43.53 19.06
C LEU A 733 -10.97 -44.03 20.14
N MET A 734 -11.18 -43.67 21.41
CA MET A 734 -10.40 -44.22 22.54
C MET A 734 -10.65 -45.73 22.70
N THR A 735 -11.89 -46.18 22.56
CA THR A 735 -12.25 -47.61 22.64
C THR A 735 -11.65 -48.42 21.48
N VAL A 736 -11.69 -47.87 20.26
CA VAL A 736 -11.09 -48.49 19.07
C VAL A 736 -9.56 -48.49 19.15
N SER A 737 -8.95 -47.37 19.58
CA SER A 737 -7.49 -47.29 19.76
C SER A 737 -7.00 -48.28 20.81
N SER A 738 -7.64 -48.31 21.99
CA SER A 738 -7.31 -49.25 23.07
C SER A 738 -7.41 -50.72 22.63
N ARG A 739 -8.40 -51.08 21.79
CA ARG A 739 -8.47 -52.43 21.18
C ARG A 739 -7.33 -52.68 20.19
N ILE A 740 -7.01 -51.72 19.32
CA ILE A 740 -5.92 -51.84 18.34
C ILE A 740 -4.56 -51.98 19.06
N ASP A 741 -4.33 -51.20 20.11
CA ASP A 741 -3.12 -51.25 20.94
C ASP A 741 -3.01 -52.59 21.72
N GLN A 742 -4.15 -53.25 21.99
CA GLN A 742 -4.24 -54.61 22.53
C GLN A 742 -4.22 -55.72 21.46
N GLY A 743 -4.10 -55.38 20.17
CA GLY A 743 -4.14 -56.34 19.05
C GLY A 743 -5.51 -56.95 18.76
N LEU A 744 -6.58 -56.43 19.36
CA LEU A 744 -7.95 -56.91 19.20
C LEU A 744 -8.65 -56.27 17.98
N PRO A 745 -9.55 -56.98 17.29
CA PRO A 745 -10.28 -56.43 16.15
C PRO A 745 -11.24 -55.30 16.56
N PRO A 746 -11.54 -54.35 15.64
CA PRO A 746 -12.54 -53.30 15.86
C PRO A 746 -13.94 -53.84 16.21
N PRO A 747 -14.84 -53.01 16.77
CA PRO A 747 -16.24 -53.38 16.98
C PRO A 747 -16.95 -53.81 15.69
N LYS A 748 -17.83 -54.80 15.79
CA LYS A 748 -18.55 -55.36 14.64
C LYS A 748 -19.45 -54.34 13.94
N GLU A 749 -19.99 -53.35 14.66
CA GLU A 749 -20.73 -52.25 14.02
C GLU A 749 -19.85 -51.48 13.02
N THR A 750 -18.59 -51.22 13.39
CA THR A 750 -17.62 -50.50 12.55
C THR A 750 -17.27 -51.27 11.28
N GLU A 751 -17.15 -52.60 11.39
CA GLU A 751 -16.94 -53.49 10.25
C GLU A 751 -18.15 -53.50 9.30
N ILE A 752 -19.37 -53.54 9.86
CA ILE A 752 -20.62 -53.47 9.08
C ILE A 752 -20.75 -52.11 8.38
N GLU A 753 -20.37 -51.01 9.01
CA GLU A 753 -20.36 -49.69 8.39
C GLU A 753 -19.30 -49.55 7.30
N TRP A 754 -18.09 -50.07 7.52
CA TRP A 754 -17.04 -50.12 6.50
C TRP A 754 -17.48 -50.92 5.26
N LEU A 755 -18.15 -52.06 5.46
CA LEU A 755 -18.73 -52.85 4.37
C LEU A 755 -19.88 -52.12 3.64
N LYS A 756 -20.68 -51.29 4.34
CA LYS A 756 -21.67 -50.40 3.69
C LYS A 756 -20.98 -49.32 2.84
N VAL A 757 -19.90 -48.71 3.33
CA VAL A 757 -19.12 -47.71 2.58
C VAL A 757 -18.54 -48.33 1.30
N LEU A 758 -17.84 -49.46 1.40
CA LEU A 758 -17.31 -50.19 0.24
C LEU A 758 -18.39 -50.57 -0.77
N ARG A 759 -19.58 -50.99 -0.31
CA ARG A 759 -20.73 -51.29 -1.18
C ARG A 759 -21.24 -50.04 -1.91
N ASN A 760 -21.31 -48.91 -1.22
CA ASN A 760 -21.76 -47.64 -1.79
C ASN A 760 -20.73 -47.06 -2.78
N GLU A 761 -19.44 -47.10 -2.47
CA GLU A 761 -18.36 -46.73 -3.39
C GLU A 761 -18.38 -47.59 -4.66
N LYS A 762 -18.62 -48.91 -4.52
CA LYS A 762 -18.79 -49.78 -5.68
C LYS A 762 -19.99 -49.36 -6.52
N MET A 763 -21.18 -49.18 -5.94
CA MET A 763 -22.34 -48.71 -6.70
C MET A 763 -22.13 -47.34 -7.37
N GLN A 764 -21.35 -46.43 -6.75
CA GLN A 764 -21.00 -45.14 -7.36
C GLN A 764 -20.06 -45.31 -8.56
N LYS A 765 -19.08 -46.22 -8.50
CA LYS A 765 -18.21 -46.58 -9.63
C LYS A 765 -19.00 -47.25 -10.76
N ASP A 766 -19.78 -48.29 -10.43
CA ASP A 766 -20.65 -48.99 -11.38
C ASP A 766 -21.60 -48.01 -12.09
N ALA A 767 -22.18 -47.04 -11.35
CA ALA A 767 -23.05 -46.00 -11.90
C ALA A 767 -22.31 -44.90 -12.69
N ALA A 768 -21.02 -44.65 -12.42
CA ALA A 768 -20.20 -43.72 -13.20
C ALA A 768 -19.76 -44.37 -14.52
N GLU A 769 -19.32 -45.63 -14.51
CA GLU A 769 -19.03 -46.40 -15.72
C GLU A 769 -20.27 -46.55 -16.61
N ALA A 770 -21.45 -46.77 -16.02
CA ALA A 770 -22.73 -46.80 -16.74
C ALA A 770 -23.21 -45.43 -17.25
N ARG A 771 -22.55 -44.32 -16.91
CA ARG A 771 -22.72 -43.01 -17.58
C ARG A 771 -21.68 -42.82 -18.67
N ALA A 772 -20.41 -43.16 -18.40
CA ALA A 772 -19.32 -43.05 -19.36
C ALA A 772 -19.58 -43.89 -20.62
N LYS A 773 -20.12 -45.11 -20.48
CA LYS A 773 -20.52 -45.94 -21.63
C LYS A 773 -21.62 -45.28 -22.47
N ARG A 774 -22.68 -44.76 -21.84
CA ARG A 774 -23.76 -44.05 -22.55
C ARG A 774 -23.26 -42.79 -23.26
N ALA A 775 -22.36 -42.02 -22.65
CA ALA A 775 -21.75 -40.87 -23.31
C ALA A 775 -20.93 -41.28 -24.54
N ALA A 776 -20.17 -42.38 -24.46
CA ALA A 776 -19.42 -42.90 -25.60
C ALA A 776 -20.33 -43.52 -26.70
N GLU A 777 -21.47 -44.10 -26.32
CA GLU A 777 -22.51 -44.59 -27.24
C GLU A 777 -23.22 -43.42 -27.94
N GLU A 778 -23.53 -42.33 -27.23
CA GLU A 778 -24.05 -41.07 -27.80
C GLU A 778 -23.03 -40.40 -28.73
N GLU A 779 -21.74 -40.41 -28.38
CA GLU A 779 -20.65 -39.86 -29.18
C GLU A 779 -20.37 -40.70 -30.45
N GLN A 780 -20.46 -42.03 -30.39
CA GLN A 780 -20.44 -42.88 -31.59
C GLN A 780 -21.69 -42.74 -32.47
N ALA A 781 -22.85 -42.43 -31.88
CA ALA A 781 -24.07 -42.14 -32.63
C ALA A 781 -24.05 -40.79 -33.35
N ALA A 782 -23.13 -39.88 -33.01
CA ALA A 782 -23.04 -38.51 -33.54
C ALA A 782 -22.43 -38.42 -34.96
N GLY A 783 -22.83 -39.31 -35.87
CA GLY A 783 -22.46 -39.23 -37.29
C GLY A 783 -23.09 -38.02 -38.00
N PRO A 784 -22.36 -37.30 -38.87
CA PRO A 784 -22.85 -36.06 -39.49
C PRO A 784 -24.00 -36.33 -40.48
N GLY A 785 -25.22 -35.93 -40.09
CA GLY A 785 -26.41 -35.98 -40.95
C GLY A 785 -27.73 -36.27 -40.25
N CYS A 786 -27.70 -36.76 -38.99
CA CYS A 786 -28.91 -37.06 -38.22
C CYS A 786 -29.22 -35.98 -37.17
N VAL A 787 -30.50 -35.59 -37.06
CA VAL A 787 -30.98 -34.68 -36.00
C VAL A 787 -31.35 -35.51 -34.78
N HIS A 788 -30.52 -35.47 -33.75
CA HIS A 788 -30.73 -36.25 -32.52
C HIS A 788 -31.69 -35.54 -31.56
N THR A 789 -32.83 -36.16 -31.29
CA THR A 789 -33.77 -35.75 -30.24
C THR A 789 -33.80 -36.78 -29.12
N THR A 790 -33.59 -36.36 -27.87
CA THR A 790 -33.67 -37.23 -26.68
C THR A 790 -35.10 -37.63 -26.27
N ALA A 791 -36.11 -37.26 -27.07
CA ALA A 791 -37.46 -37.81 -26.97
C ALA A 791 -37.53 -39.18 -27.65
N GLU A 792 -38.15 -40.16 -26.98
CA GLU A 792 -38.50 -41.44 -27.61
C GLU A 792 -39.27 -41.19 -28.92
N GLN A 793 -38.78 -41.73 -30.04
CA GLN A 793 -39.53 -41.67 -31.30
C GLN A 793 -40.85 -42.44 -31.13
N ARG A 794 -41.97 -41.72 -31.26
CA ARG A 794 -43.31 -42.32 -31.18
C ARG A 794 -43.44 -43.34 -32.32
N PRO A 795 -43.93 -44.57 -32.06
CA PRO A 795 -44.28 -45.51 -33.12
C PRO A 795 -45.25 -44.85 -34.10
N THR A 796 -44.78 -44.55 -35.31
CA THR A 796 -45.57 -43.86 -36.34
C THR A 796 -46.54 -44.79 -37.06
N ALA A 797 -46.33 -46.10 -36.93
CA ALA A 797 -47.12 -47.15 -37.54
C ALA A 797 -47.40 -48.30 -36.56
N TYR A 798 -48.44 -49.09 -36.86
CA TYR A 798 -48.73 -50.37 -36.21
C TYR A 798 -48.75 -51.49 -37.24
N ILE A 799 -48.58 -52.73 -36.79
CA ILE A 799 -48.78 -53.95 -37.59
C ILE A 799 -50.17 -54.49 -37.22
N PRO A 800 -51.10 -54.69 -38.17
CA PRO A 800 -52.40 -55.30 -37.88
C PRO A 800 -52.26 -56.83 -37.76
N ASP A 801 -52.77 -57.40 -36.66
CA ASP A 801 -52.79 -58.86 -36.42
C ASP A 801 -53.96 -59.58 -37.13
N ASP A 802 -54.30 -59.15 -38.35
CA ASP A 802 -55.33 -59.80 -39.19
C ASP A 802 -54.69 -60.87 -40.10
N GLU A 803 -55.01 -62.15 -39.87
CA GLU A 803 -54.42 -63.34 -40.55
C GLU A 803 -54.47 -63.32 -42.09
N TYR A 804 -55.31 -62.46 -42.68
CA TYR A 804 -55.51 -62.34 -44.13
C TYR A 804 -54.81 -61.11 -44.74
N SER A 805 -53.89 -60.47 -44.01
CA SER A 805 -53.08 -59.37 -44.55
C SER A 805 -51.58 -59.53 -44.25
N LEU A 806 -50.72 -59.18 -45.21
CA LEU A 806 -49.27 -59.22 -45.01
C LEU A 806 -48.86 -58.20 -43.91
N PRO A 807 -47.93 -58.57 -43.01
CA PRO A 807 -47.56 -57.76 -41.84
C PRO A 807 -46.68 -56.56 -42.23
N LEU A 808 -47.28 -55.61 -42.96
CA LEU A 808 -46.66 -54.36 -43.40
C LEU A 808 -47.10 -53.22 -42.45
N PRO A 809 -46.17 -52.45 -41.87
CA PRO A 809 -46.50 -51.42 -40.89
C PRO A 809 -47.34 -50.30 -41.53
N ARG A 810 -48.54 -50.07 -40.98
CA ARG A 810 -49.49 -49.05 -41.44
C ARG A 810 -49.42 -47.81 -40.54
N PRO A 811 -49.30 -46.59 -41.08
CA PRO A 811 -49.19 -45.38 -40.27
C PRO A 811 -50.46 -45.13 -39.46
N TYR A 812 -50.30 -44.65 -38.22
CA TYR A 812 -51.43 -44.12 -37.45
C TYR A 812 -51.99 -42.88 -38.16
N GLY A 813 -53.30 -42.86 -38.43
CA GLY A 813 -53.97 -41.71 -39.04
C GLY A 813 -54.05 -40.49 -38.11
N ALA A 814 -54.83 -39.47 -38.51
CA ALA A 814 -54.94 -38.18 -37.82
C ALA A 814 -55.47 -38.19 -36.36
N ARG A 815 -55.68 -39.37 -35.77
CA ARG A 815 -55.97 -39.60 -34.34
C ARG A 815 -54.97 -40.59 -33.74
N ALA A 816 -53.67 -40.30 -33.89
CA ALA A 816 -52.60 -41.14 -33.35
C ALA A 816 -52.64 -41.21 -31.80
N PRO A 817 -52.45 -42.38 -31.17
CA PRO A 817 -52.44 -42.52 -29.72
C PRO A 817 -51.33 -41.67 -29.05
N PHE A 818 -51.68 -41.00 -27.96
CA PHE A 818 -50.72 -40.24 -27.13
C PHE A 818 -50.24 -41.13 -25.98
N LYS A 819 -48.94 -41.48 -25.96
CA LYS A 819 -48.30 -42.12 -24.79
C LYS A 819 -48.29 -41.10 -23.63
N PRO A 820 -48.96 -41.36 -22.48
CA PRO A 820 -48.91 -40.46 -21.34
C PRO A 820 -47.48 -40.33 -20.80
N SER A 821 -47.08 -39.12 -20.38
CA SER A 821 -45.81 -38.89 -19.70
C SER A 821 -45.76 -39.67 -18.39
N GLU A 822 -44.61 -40.26 -18.05
CA GLU A 822 -44.46 -40.93 -16.75
C GLU A 822 -44.63 -39.93 -15.59
N PRO A 823 -45.33 -40.30 -14.50
CA PRO A 823 -45.55 -39.42 -13.37
C PRO A 823 -44.22 -39.16 -12.65
N GLY A 824 -43.74 -37.92 -12.75
CA GLY A 824 -42.47 -37.49 -12.18
C GLY A 824 -42.34 -37.80 -10.68
N ALA A 825 -41.10 -38.00 -10.21
CA ALA A 825 -40.79 -38.60 -8.90
C ALA A 825 -41.52 -37.98 -7.68
N ASN A 826 -41.87 -36.69 -7.75
CA ASN A 826 -42.62 -35.97 -6.71
C ASN A 826 -44.05 -36.51 -6.50
N MET A 827 -44.64 -37.23 -7.47
CA MET A 827 -45.99 -37.81 -7.33
C MET A 827 -46.06 -39.00 -6.35
N ARG A 828 -44.93 -39.50 -5.83
CA ARG A 828 -44.87 -40.59 -4.82
C ARG A 828 -45.63 -40.30 -3.52
N HIS A 829 -46.06 -39.06 -3.28
CA HIS A 829 -46.81 -38.65 -2.09
C HIS A 829 -48.31 -38.39 -2.33
N PHE A 830 -48.79 -38.42 -3.57
CA PHE A 830 -50.22 -38.33 -3.85
C PHE A 830 -50.91 -39.68 -3.62
N ARG A 831 -51.47 -39.89 -2.42
CA ARG A 831 -52.50 -40.92 -2.23
C ARG A 831 -53.72 -40.55 -3.07
N LYS A 832 -54.18 -41.45 -3.94
CA LYS A 832 -55.51 -41.33 -4.55
C LYS A 832 -56.57 -41.28 -3.42
N PRO A 833 -57.64 -40.48 -3.56
CA PRO A 833 -58.76 -40.56 -2.64
C PRO A 833 -59.35 -41.97 -2.70
N VAL A 834 -59.69 -42.53 -1.54
CA VAL A 834 -60.45 -43.79 -1.48
C VAL A 834 -61.90 -43.43 -1.79
N GLU A 835 -62.35 -43.80 -2.99
CA GLU A 835 -63.76 -43.78 -3.33
C GLU A 835 -64.50 -44.70 -2.34
N LYS A 836 -65.41 -44.13 -1.55
CA LYS A 836 -66.28 -44.93 -0.69
C LYS A 836 -67.21 -45.73 -1.59
N PRO A 837 -67.48 -47.03 -1.30
CA PRO A 837 -68.49 -47.77 -2.02
C PRO A 837 -69.83 -47.05 -1.87
N ILE A 838 -70.54 -46.89 -3.00
CA ILE A 838 -71.93 -46.47 -2.99
C ILE A 838 -72.73 -47.71 -2.58
N GLU A 839 -73.31 -47.68 -1.38
CA GLU A 839 -74.33 -48.64 -0.98
C GLU A 839 -75.60 -48.38 -1.81
N ILE A 840 -76.18 -49.47 -2.35
CA ILE A 840 -77.41 -49.49 -3.15
C ILE A 840 -78.46 -50.28 -2.37
#